data_AF-A0A2D7K9K0-F1
#
_entry.id   AF-A0A2D7K9K0-F1
#
_cell.length_a   1.000
_cell.length_b   1.000
_cell.length_c   1.000
_cell.angle_alpha   90.00
_cell.angle_beta   90.00
_cell.angle_gamma   90.00
#
_symmetry.space_group_name_H-M   'P 1'
#
loop_
_entity.id
_entity.type
_entity.pdbx_description
1 polymer ?
#
loop_
_entity_poly.entity_id
_entity_poly.type
_entity_poly.pdbx_seq_one_letter_code
_entity_poly.pdbx_strand_id
1 'polypeptide(L)'
;KLQSFKNKKFTGFLSTTLKDNDKTIYDLTSELNINSNDSSNIIIKTSIPKIKKWSAEIPYLYNLQIILKDKKGVIIESISKMVGFRNVQIRNAQLIVNGQPIIIKGVNRHEHDYKTGHVVSQKSMIQDIKIMKSNNINSVRTCHYPNDPFWYELCDKYGLYVYDEANIESHGMHYDLNYTLGNNPLWLKAHIQRTKRMIERDKNHPSIIAWSLGNEAGNGYNFYNTFLLAKSMDSSRIVVYERALEEWNTNTIGDMYADYNRLEKYAKRKKNADRPFILCEYAHAMGNSLGGIKEYVDLFEKYDKLQGGFIWDFQDQGLLAKDKSGKEYFTYGGDYGPVETPSDHNFLNNGLIKADKSLNPHMHEVKKVYQNIDISLNNSNERSINIFNKNFFRDLSNYYLKWELLEKGKIIRTGNLRDIQVNPRENKNFKIGIENIEFKKSDLLINIFIKLKNSEPLIEKDFIVAREQLIINPYQSSANFIPKSKELSFSENENKVSVNGKNFKFEFDKSSARISYYSVDGKEIIKKGGNINFWRPPTDNDYGAKTPALYKEWKDVFDNNISRLTAVKKDKKTGILLINCMTTILNEHAKLNQQYQINNLGEIHIKNELIVIKGQNPDNLLQAAWDGKIAKGTHSNIYRFGNQFELLGEYDNIDYYGRGPTENEVDRRQAAFVGNYSSSVNNFLNMYSRPQYSGNRTDVRWFEITDKDGFGIKVEGDSLINFSASHFSQNDLDSGPIKKNSQRHGKLLNPRDDIYLNVDGFIMGVGCIDSWKSLPRKEYLLPYKNYQFGYTIKPIKN
;
A
#
# COMPACT_ATOMS: atom_id res chain seq x y z
N LYS A 1 37.29 15.99 14.32
CA LYS A 1 38.61 16.67 14.34
C LYS A 1 38.74 17.31 15.71
N LEU A 2 39.77 16.96 16.47
CA LEU A 2 40.06 17.59 17.76
C LEU A 2 40.90 18.85 17.48
N GLN A 3 40.64 19.96 18.14
CA GLN A 3 41.34 21.23 17.87
C GLN A 3 41.82 21.91 19.15
N SER A 4 43.08 22.36 19.15
CA SER A 4 43.60 23.26 20.18
C SER A 4 43.62 24.69 19.65
N PHE A 5 42.79 25.56 20.20
CA PHE A 5 42.68 26.97 19.79
C PHE A 5 43.85 27.86 20.26
N LYS A 6 44.86 27.28 20.92
CA LYS A 6 45.92 28.06 21.58
C LYS A 6 47.13 28.36 20.70
N ASN A 7 47.18 27.94 19.42
CA ASN A 7 48.32 28.14 18.50
C ASN A 7 49.70 27.98 19.18
N LYS A 8 49.82 26.97 20.04
CA LYS A 8 51.03 26.67 20.82
C LYS A 8 51.40 25.22 20.58
N LYS A 9 52.68 24.91 20.75
CA LYS A 9 53.17 23.53 20.79
C LYS A 9 52.33 22.73 21.78
N PHE A 10 51.87 21.56 21.35
CA PHE A 10 51.08 20.64 22.15
C PHE A 10 51.86 19.36 22.40
N THR A 11 51.95 18.96 23.67
CA THR A 11 52.46 17.66 24.11
C THR A 11 51.43 17.02 25.03
N GLY A 12 51.04 15.79 24.73
CA GLY A 12 50.02 15.08 25.49
C GLY A 12 49.75 13.67 24.97
N PHE A 13 48.56 13.15 25.23
CA PHE A 13 48.17 11.78 24.90
C PHE A 13 46.84 11.76 24.17
N LEU A 14 46.71 10.89 23.17
CA LEU A 14 45.44 10.53 22.55
C LEU A 14 45.07 9.11 22.99
N SER A 15 44.01 8.99 23.79
CA SER A 15 43.43 7.71 24.19
C SER A 15 42.27 7.37 23.25
N THR A 16 42.27 6.17 22.70
CA THR A 16 41.23 5.61 21.83
C THR A 16 40.74 4.30 22.42
N THR A 17 39.51 4.29 22.91
CA THR A 17 38.91 3.14 23.58
C THR A 17 37.66 2.72 22.84
N LEU A 18 37.50 1.42 22.57
CA LEU A 18 36.27 0.84 22.06
C LEU A 18 35.62 -0.03 23.13
N LYS A 19 34.35 0.23 23.42
CA LYS A 19 33.59 -0.48 24.45
C LYS A 19 32.42 -1.25 23.86
N ASP A 20 32.28 -2.47 24.35
CA ASP A 20 31.09 -3.32 24.20
C ASP A 20 30.25 -3.20 25.47
N ASN A 21 29.20 -2.39 25.44
CA ASN A 21 28.53 -1.89 26.65
C ASN A 21 29.56 -1.27 27.61
N ASP A 22 29.69 -1.81 28.82
CA ASP A 22 30.65 -1.34 29.82
C ASP A 22 32.05 -1.98 29.70
N LYS A 23 32.20 -3.00 28.84
CA LYS A 23 33.46 -3.74 28.69
C LYS A 23 34.36 -3.09 27.65
N THR A 24 35.55 -2.66 28.03
CA THR A 24 36.60 -2.27 27.09
C THR A 24 37.10 -3.49 26.31
N ILE A 25 37.02 -3.43 24.98
CA ILE A 25 37.49 -4.49 24.07
C ILE A 25 38.70 -4.08 23.23
N TYR A 26 39.00 -2.78 23.21
CA TYR A 26 40.21 -2.23 22.62
C TYR A 26 40.55 -0.93 23.35
N ASP A 27 41.83 -0.72 23.64
CA ASP A 27 42.34 0.50 24.23
C ASP A 27 43.74 0.78 23.71
N LEU A 28 43.98 2.00 23.26
CA LEU A 28 45.28 2.47 22.80
C LEU A 28 45.49 3.89 23.28
N THR A 29 46.67 4.15 23.85
CA THR A 29 47.11 5.51 24.17
C THR A 29 48.36 5.82 23.36
N SER A 30 48.29 6.86 22.54
CA SER A 30 49.41 7.36 21.74
C SER A 30 49.92 8.67 22.29
N GLU A 31 51.23 8.81 22.45
CA GLU A 31 51.84 10.11 22.76
C GLU A 31 51.77 11.03 21.53
N LEU A 32 51.51 12.31 21.77
CA LEU A 32 51.39 13.35 20.77
C LEU A 32 52.36 14.48 21.05
N ASN A 33 53.12 14.85 20.02
CA ASN A 33 53.98 16.04 20.00
C ASN A 33 53.70 16.81 18.71
N ILE A 34 52.98 17.93 18.81
CA ILE A 34 52.56 18.75 17.66
C ILE A 34 53.15 20.15 17.83
N ASN A 35 53.86 20.63 16.81
CA ASN A 35 54.45 21.97 16.83
C ASN A 35 53.39 23.07 16.72
N SER A 36 53.79 24.30 17.02
CA SER A 36 52.91 25.47 16.87
C SER A 36 52.48 25.62 15.41
N ASN A 37 51.19 25.88 15.19
CA ASN A 37 50.57 26.02 13.85
C ASN A 37 50.70 24.76 12.96
N ASP A 38 51.01 23.61 13.55
CA ASP A 38 51.16 22.35 12.83
C ASP A 38 49.93 21.44 13.06
N SER A 39 49.77 20.42 12.23
CA SER A 39 48.70 19.43 12.36
C SER A 39 49.24 18.01 12.22
N SER A 40 48.73 17.09 13.04
CA SER A 40 49.08 15.68 12.96
C SER A 40 47.85 14.85 12.56
N ASN A 41 48.08 13.84 11.71
CA ASN A 41 47.07 12.85 11.35
C ASN A 41 47.49 11.49 11.91
N ILE A 42 46.67 10.93 12.82
CA ILE A 42 46.94 9.62 13.43
C ILE A 42 46.01 8.60 12.80
N ILE A 43 46.59 7.55 12.23
CA ILE A 43 45.87 6.42 11.67
C ILE A 43 46.10 5.20 12.57
N ILE A 44 45.05 4.75 13.24
CA ILE A 44 45.06 3.55 14.08
C ILE A 44 44.46 2.40 13.26
N LYS A 45 45.21 1.31 13.09
CA LYS A 45 44.74 0.07 12.46
C LYS A 45 44.86 -1.06 13.47
N THR A 46 43.76 -1.77 13.70
CA THR A 46 43.69 -2.90 14.63
C THR A 46 42.75 -3.98 14.11
N SER A 47 42.91 -5.21 14.58
CA SER A 47 42.01 -6.33 14.30
C SER A 47 41.31 -6.74 15.59
N ILE A 48 39.99 -6.72 15.59
CA ILE A 48 39.17 -7.09 16.74
C ILE A 48 38.49 -8.43 16.42
N PRO A 49 38.86 -9.54 17.08
CA PRO A 49 38.26 -10.83 16.82
C PRO A 49 36.83 -10.90 17.37
N LYS A 50 35.98 -11.73 16.74
CA LYS A 50 34.63 -12.07 17.23
C LYS A 50 33.71 -10.87 17.47
N ILE A 51 33.77 -9.85 16.60
CA ILE A 51 32.84 -8.73 16.66
C ILE A 51 31.39 -9.17 16.39
N LYS A 52 30.44 -8.45 16.99
CA LYS A 52 29.02 -8.54 16.65
C LYS A 52 28.77 -7.53 15.52
N LYS A 53 28.20 -8.01 14.43
CA LYS A 53 27.99 -7.22 13.22
C LYS A 53 26.74 -6.37 13.34
N TRP A 54 26.77 -5.17 12.75
CA TRP A 54 25.60 -4.31 12.60
C TRP A 54 24.83 -4.68 11.32
N SER A 55 23.51 -4.79 11.42
CA SER A 55 22.56 -4.86 10.29
C SER A 55 21.22 -4.23 10.68
N ALA A 56 20.31 -4.01 9.72
CA ALA A 56 18.97 -3.54 10.04
C ALA A 56 18.14 -4.57 10.84
N GLU A 57 18.52 -5.84 10.78
CA GLU A 57 17.95 -6.91 11.61
C GLU A 57 18.57 -6.94 13.02
N ILE A 58 19.87 -6.68 13.15
CA ILE A 58 20.59 -6.72 14.44
C ILE A 58 21.46 -5.47 14.52
N PRO A 59 20.93 -4.34 15.02
CA PRO A 59 21.64 -3.05 15.03
C PRO A 59 22.65 -2.95 16.18
N TYR A 60 23.62 -3.86 16.21
CA TYR A 60 24.62 -3.89 17.27
C TYR A 60 25.60 -2.72 17.16
N LEU A 61 25.76 -1.96 18.24
CA LEU A 61 26.63 -0.79 18.30
C LEU A 61 27.64 -0.91 19.45
N TYR A 62 28.84 -0.41 19.18
CA TYR A 62 29.92 -0.23 20.16
C TYR A 62 30.10 1.26 20.44
N ASN A 63 30.63 1.61 21.60
CA ASN A 63 30.97 2.99 21.93
C ASN A 63 32.46 3.25 21.67
N LEU A 64 32.78 4.08 20.68
CA LEU A 64 34.12 4.57 20.42
C LEU A 64 34.35 5.88 21.17
N GLN A 65 35.35 5.90 22.04
CA GLN A 65 35.77 7.07 22.81
C GLN A 65 37.16 7.51 22.35
N ILE A 66 37.31 8.78 22.00
CA ILE A 66 38.58 9.38 21.61
C ILE A 66 38.80 10.58 22.53
N ILE A 67 39.83 10.51 23.37
CA ILE A 67 40.10 11.49 24.44
C ILE A 67 41.49 12.06 24.25
N LEU A 68 41.56 13.38 24.05
CA LEU A 68 42.81 14.13 24.05
C LEU A 68 43.12 14.60 25.48
N LYS A 69 44.31 14.27 25.97
CA LYS A 69 44.80 14.67 27.30
C LYS A 69 46.09 15.46 27.16
N ASP A 70 46.33 16.41 28.06
CA ASP A 70 47.63 17.06 28.17
C ASP A 70 48.68 16.14 28.82
N LYS A 71 49.93 16.60 28.91
CA LYS A 71 51.03 15.86 29.57
C LYS A 71 50.79 15.55 31.06
N LYS A 72 49.88 16.26 31.73
CA LYS A 72 49.51 16.02 33.13
C LYS A 72 48.34 15.04 33.26
N GLY A 73 47.81 14.53 32.14
CA GLY A 73 46.67 13.62 32.09
C GLY A 73 45.31 14.32 32.15
N VAL A 74 45.27 15.65 32.11
CA VAL A 74 44.01 16.42 32.12
C VAL A 74 43.33 16.30 30.76
N ILE A 75 42.04 15.95 30.75
CA ILE A 75 41.25 15.86 29.52
C ILE A 75 41.06 17.26 28.93
N ILE A 76 41.46 17.43 27.67
CA ILE A 76 41.26 18.66 26.88
C ILE A 76 39.96 18.57 26.10
N GLU A 77 39.76 17.45 25.40
CA GLU A 77 38.62 17.24 24.53
C GLU A 77 38.30 15.74 24.48
N SER A 78 37.02 15.40 24.37
CA SER A 78 36.55 14.03 24.26
C SER A 78 35.45 13.93 23.22
N ILE A 79 35.56 12.96 22.32
CA ILE A 79 34.53 12.58 21.35
C ILE A 79 34.07 11.17 21.68
N SER A 80 32.75 10.98 21.77
CA SER A 80 32.12 9.67 21.87
C SER A 80 31.23 9.47 20.65
N LYS A 81 31.32 8.33 19.98
CA LYS A 81 30.42 7.99 18.86
C LYS A 81 30.05 6.50 18.92
N MET A 82 28.78 6.22 18.69
CA MET A 82 28.33 4.85 18.48
C MET A 82 28.75 4.38 17.10
N VAL A 83 29.38 3.21 17.01
CA VAL A 83 29.90 2.63 15.77
C VAL A 83 29.39 1.21 15.58
N GLY A 84 29.11 0.83 14.33
CA GLY A 84 28.66 -0.51 13.96
C GLY A 84 29.60 -1.15 12.96
N PHE A 85 29.97 -2.42 13.19
CA PHE A 85 30.81 -3.16 12.26
C PHE A 85 29.95 -3.77 11.15
N ARG A 86 30.07 -3.26 9.92
CA ARG A 86 29.46 -3.84 8.74
C ARG A 86 30.37 -3.74 7.52
N ASN A 87 30.10 -4.54 6.50
CA ASN A 87 30.62 -4.29 5.15
C ASN A 87 29.47 -4.11 4.15
N VAL A 88 29.72 -3.34 3.09
CA VAL A 88 28.81 -3.16 1.95
C VAL A 88 29.64 -3.33 0.69
N GLN A 89 29.17 -4.15 -0.24
CA GLN A 89 29.83 -4.38 -1.52
C GLN A 89 28.82 -4.78 -2.58
N ILE A 90 29.21 -4.67 -3.85
CA ILE A 90 28.48 -5.30 -4.96
C ILE A 90 29.28 -6.51 -5.42
N ARG A 91 28.60 -7.66 -5.51
CA ARG A 91 29.18 -8.90 -6.04
C ARG A 91 28.09 -9.67 -6.79
N ASN A 92 28.42 -10.18 -7.97
CA ASN A 92 27.50 -10.98 -8.80
C ASN A 92 26.16 -10.29 -9.07
N ALA A 93 26.17 -8.99 -9.40
CA ALA A 93 24.97 -8.17 -9.57
C ALA A 93 24.06 -8.09 -8.33
N GLN A 94 24.64 -8.24 -7.13
CA GLN A 94 23.93 -8.12 -5.86
C GLN A 94 24.63 -7.15 -4.91
N LEU A 95 23.86 -6.29 -4.25
CA LEU A 95 24.21 -5.56 -3.05
C LEU A 95 24.30 -6.52 -1.87
N ILE A 96 25.50 -6.62 -1.31
CA ILE A 96 25.84 -7.53 -0.22
C ILE A 96 26.14 -6.73 1.05
N VAL A 97 25.48 -7.10 2.16
CA VAL A 97 25.80 -6.61 3.50
C VAL A 97 26.20 -7.80 4.37
N ASN A 98 27.35 -7.71 5.02
CA ASN A 98 27.91 -8.76 5.89
C ASN A 98 28.00 -10.15 5.23
N GLY A 99 28.20 -10.17 3.91
CA GLY A 99 28.25 -11.40 3.11
C GLY A 99 26.90 -11.91 2.60
N GLN A 100 25.79 -11.23 2.89
CA GLN A 100 24.43 -11.64 2.50
C GLN A 100 23.78 -10.69 1.48
N PRO A 101 23.04 -11.19 0.47
CA PRO A 101 22.36 -10.38 -0.54
C PRO A 101 21.02 -9.85 -0.01
N ILE A 102 21.07 -8.73 0.72
CA ILE A 102 19.88 -8.15 1.36
C ILE A 102 18.81 -7.74 0.33
N ILE A 103 17.55 -7.72 0.75
CA ILE A 103 16.45 -7.14 -0.04
C ILE A 103 16.05 -5.80 0.61
N ILE A 104 16.04 -4.74 -0.18
CA ILE A 104 15.61 -3.40 0.23
C ILE A 104 14.08 -3.37 0.26
N LYS A 105 13.53 -3.35 1.47
CA LYS A 105 12.11 -3.18 1.76
C LYS A 105 11.93 -1.73 2.25
N GLY A 106 12.06 -0.80 1.32
CA GLY A 106 12.31 0.60 1.61
C GLY A 106 11.11 1.52 1.40
N VAL A 107 11.23 2.74 1.91
CA VAL A 107 10.31 3.85 1.64
C VAL A 107 11.08 5.17 1.49
N ASN A 108 10.61 6.06 0.62
CA ASN A 108 11.07 7.44 0.54
C ASN A 108 10.43 8.25 1.68
N ARG A 109 11.21 9.07 2.39
CA ARG A 109 10.70 9.90 3.50
C ARG A 109 11.20 11.33 3.39
N HIS A 110 10.28 12.26 3.13
CA HIS A 110 10.49 13.69 3.36
C HIS A 110 10.50 14.03 4.86
N GLU A 111 11.23 15.07 5.25
CA GLU A 111 11.08 15.67 6.57
C GLU A 111 9.86 16.59 6.60
N HIS A 112 8.71 16.00 6.97
CA HIS A 112 7.45 16.72 7.05
C HIS A 112 6.73 16.47 8.38
N ASP A 113 6.22 17.56 8.96
CA ASP A 113 5.27 17.55 10.06
C ASP A 113 4.07 18.41 9.67
N TYR A 114 2.88 17.83 9.82
CA TYR A 114 1.63 18.45 9.38
C TYR A 114 1.28 19.75 10.13
N LYS A 115 1.98 20.09 11.23
CA LYS A 115 1.80 21.36 11.96
C LYS A 115 2.94 22.34 11.72
N THR A 116 4.17 21.85 11.60
CA THR A 116 5.39 22.68 11.60
C THR A 116 6.18 22.64 10.29
N GLY A 117 5.63 22.01 9.26
CA GLY A 117 6.28 21.86 7.95
C GLY A 117 7.57 21.05 8.09
N HIS A 118 8.70 21.61 7.66
CA HIS A 118 9.99 20.90 7.70
C HIS A 118 10.67 20.87 9.07
N VAL A 119 10.07 21.45 10.12
CA VAL A 119 10.61 21.33 11.48
C VAL A 119 10.05 20.07 12.14
N VAL A 120 10.76 18.96 12.02
CA VAL A 120 10.35 17.66 12.57
C VAL A 120 10.96 17.44 13.96
N SER A 121 10.12 17.15 14.96
CA SER A 121 10.62 16.87 16.33
C SER A 121 11.26 15.48 16.46
N GLN A 122 12.16 15.33 17.43
CA GLN A 122 12.78 14.03 17.77
C GLN A 122 11.73 12.94 18.05
N LYS A 123 10.64 13.29 18.76
CA LYS A 123 9.51 12.38 19.02
C LYS A 123 8.85 11.94 17.72
N SER A 124 8.66 12.88 16.79
CA SER A 124 8.08 12.64 15.46
C SER A 124 8.95 11.68 14.65
N MET A 125 10.28 11.82 14.68
CA MET A 125 11.23 10.90 14.04
C MET A 125 11.19 9.49 14.65
N ILE A 126 11.16 9.36 15.98
CA ILE A 126 11.06 8.05 16.66
C ILE A 126 9.73 7.36 16.30
N GLN A 127 8.64 8.13 16.19
CA GLN A 127 7.34 7.62 15.75
C GLN A 127 7.41 7.07 14.32
N ASP A 128 8.10 7.75 13.40
CA ASP A 128 8.27 7.28 12.02
C ASP A 128 8.99 5.93 11.99
N ILE A 129 10.10 5.82 12.72
CA ILE A 129 10.87 4.56 12.81
C ILE A 129 10.00 3.45 13.41
N LYS A 130 9.23 3.74 14.46
CA LYS A 130 8.31 2.76 15.06
C LYS A 130 7.29 2.28 14.04
N ILE A 131 6.68 3.19 13.26
CA ILE A 131 5.73 2.84 12.20
C ILE A 131 6.41 1.97 11.14
N MET A 132 7.58 2.38 10.65
CA MET A 132 8.33 1.63 9.63
C MET A 132 8.66 0.21 10.09
N LYS A 133 9.30 0.07 11.26
CA LYS A 133 9.72 -1.22 11.81
C LYS A 133 8.53 -2.13 12.12
N SER A 134 7.42 -1.57 12.59
CA SER A 134 6.17 -2.29 12.86
C SER A 134 5.46 -2.79 11.59
N ASN A 135 5.83 -2.25 10.43
CA ASN A 135 5.28 -2.61 9.12
C ASN A 135 6.33 -3.25 8.20
N ASN A 136 7.35 -3.90 8.78
CA ASN A 136 8.36 -4.69 8.07
C ASN A 136 9.25 -3.89 7.09
N ILE A 137 9.26 -2.56 7.18
CA ILE A 137 10.17 -1.69 6.42
C ILE A 137 11.55 -1.77 7.07
N ASN A 138 12.59 -1.98 6.25
CA ASN A 138 13.97 -2.14 6.69
C ASN A 138 14.92 -1.04 6.18
N SER A 139 14.44 -0.17 5.29
CA SER A 139 15.27 0.83 4.63
C SER A 139 14.53 2.16 4.42
N VAL A 140 15.27 3.26 4.37
CA VAL A 140 14.75 4.60 4.09
C VAL A 140 15.68 5.34 3.12
N ARG A 141 15.09 6.06 2.16
CA ARG A 141 15.79 7.04 1.32
C ARG A 141 15.42 8.43 1.77
N THR A 142 16.41 9.30 2.01
CA THR A 142 16.21 10.68 2.44
C THR A 142 15.89 11.59 1.25
N CYS A 143 14.66 11.44 0.71
CA CYS A 143 14.22 12.19 -0.46
C CYS A 143 14.01 13.69 -0.13
N HIS A 144 14.65 14.65 -0.79
CA HIS A 144 15.79 14.56 -1.71
C HIS A 144 16.96 15.41 -1.21
N TYR A 145 17.27 15.26 0.07
CA TYR A 145 18.29 16.04 0.77
C TYR A 145 18.76 15.31 2.03
N PRO A 146 19.93 15.68 2.58
CA PRO A 146 20.38 15.12 3.84
C PRO A 146 19.45 15.58 4.97
N ASN A 147 18.94 14.64 5.76
CA ASN A 147 18.07 14.90 6.90
C ASN A 147 18.83 15.51 8.09
N ASP A 148 18.10 15.83 9.16
CA ASP A 148 18.66 16.16 10.47
C ASP A 148 19.66 15.07 10.95
N PRO A 149 20.86 15.43 11.46
CA PRO A 149 21.86 14.47 11.95
C PRO A 149 21.32 13.45 12.97
N PHE A 150 20.34 13.82 13.78
CA PHE A 150 19.72 12.94 14.76
C PHE A 150 18.98 11.77 14.10
N TRP A 151 18.43 11.96 12.89
CA TRP A 151 17.76 10.90 12.14
C TRP A 151 18.67 9.68 11.91
N TYR A 152 19.94 9.91 11.54
CA TYR A 152 20.90 8.85 11.28
C TYR A 152 21.32 8.13 12.56
N GLU A 153 21.42 8.85 13.69
CA GLU A 153 21.66 8.22 15.01
C GLU A 153 20.52 7.29 15.41
N LEU A 154 19.27 7.68 15.11
CA LEU A 154 18.12 6.82 15.32
C LEU A 154 18.12 5.61 14.38
N CYS A 155 18.48 5.78 13.10
CA CYS A 155 18.59 4.68 12.15
C CYS A 155 19.70 3.68 12.53
N ASP A 156 20.82 4.17 13.04
CA ASP A 156 21.89 3.33 13.59
C ASP A 156 21.38 2.49 14.77
N LYS A 157 20.66 3.14 15.70
CA LYS A 157 20.16 2.54 16.94
C LYS A 157 19.06 1.52 16.71
N TYR A 158 18.08 1.84 15.86
CA TYR A 158 16.89 1.01 15.65
C TYR A 158 16.98 0.07 14.45
N GLY A 159 18.01 0.24 13.60
CA GLY A 159 18.28 -0.65 12.48
C GLY A 159 17.38 -0.37 11.28
N LEU A 160 17.76 0.65 10.50
CA LEU A 160 17.29 0.89 9.14
C LEU A 160 18.50 1.11 8.23
N TYR A 161 18.48 0.54 7.03
CA TYR A 161 19.44 0.89 5.99
C TYR A 161 19.07 2.24 5.38
N VAL A 162 20.05 3.11 5.19
CA VAL A 162 19.84 4.48 4.70
C VAL A 162 20.53 4.68 3.35
N TYR A 163 19.77 5.20 2.40
CA TYR A 163 20.29 5.89 1.22
C TYR A 163 20.29 7.38 1.56
N ASP A 164 21.48 7.94 1.81
CA ASP A 164 21.64 9.35 2.16
C ASP A 164 21.90 10.17 0.89
N GLU A 165 21.08 11.19 0.65
CA GLU A 165 20.99 11.85 -0.65
C GLU A 165 21.43 13.31 -0.61
N ALA A 166 22.31 13.69 -1.53
CA ALA A 166 22.75 15.07 -1.64
C ALA A 166 21.57 15.95 -2.08
N ASN A 167 21.47 17.16 -1.49
CA ASN A 167 20.43 18.13 -1.82
C ASN A 167 20.71 18.74 -3.21
N ILE A 168 20.48 18.00 -4.28
CA ILE A 168 20.69 18.42 -5.67
C ILE A 168 19.49 17.90 -6.47
N GLU A 169 18.61 18.82 -6.85
CA GLU A 169 17.47 18.55 -7.70
C GLU A 169 17.21 19.76 -8.60
N SER A 170 17.04 19.52 -9.89
CA SER A 170 16.78 20.57 -10.88
C SER A 170 15.79 20.09 -11.93
N HIS A 171 14.72 19.41 -11.51
CA HIS A 171 13.71 18.79 -12.37
C HIS A 171 13.21 19.77 -13.44
N GLY A 172 12.90 21.01 -13.06
CA GLY A 172 12.40 22.06 -13.97
C GLY A 172 13.36 22.45 -15.11
N MET A 173 14.63 22.03 -15.07
CA MET A 173 15.60 22.24 -16.15
C MET A 173 15.67 21.07 -17.15
N HIS A 174 14.89 20.01 -16.91
CA HIS A 174 14.88 18.77 -17.70
C HIS A 174 16.27 18.08 -17.77
N TYR A 175 16.38 17.07 -18.64
CA TYR A 175 17.49 16.10 -18.63
C TYR A 175 18.36 16.13 -19.88
N ASP A 176 18.08 17.02 -20.84
CA ASP A 176 18.89 17.18 -22.04
C ASP A 176 20.30 17.70 -21.68
N LEU A 177 21.34 17.03 -22.17
CA LEU A 177 22.74 17.34 -21.88
C LEU A 177 23.15 18.76 -22.30
N ASN A 178 22.43 19.39 -23.23
CA ASN A 178 22.71 20.77 -23.68
C ASN A 178 22.26 21.84 -22.69
N TYR A 179 21.27 21.54 -21.83
CA TYR A 179 20.63 22.52 -20.95
C TYR A 179 20.70 22.14 -19.47
N THR A 180 20.78 20.85 -19.17
CA THR A 180 20.72 20.35 -17.80
C THR A 180 21.89 20.85 -16.96
N LEU A 181 21.59 21.23 -15.72
CA LEU A 181 22.61 21.69 -14.77
C LEU A 181 23.55 20.55 -14.35
N GLY A 182 23.15 19.29 -14.54
CA GLY A 182 24.01 18.12 -14.35
C GLY A 182 25.20 18.03 -15.32
N ASN A 183 25.15 18.73 -16.45
CA ASN A 183 26.23 18.75 -17.45
C ASN A 183 26.93 20.11 -17.61
N ASN A 184 26.37 21.19 -17.04
CA ASN A 184 26.94 22.54 -17.18
C ASN A 184 28.13 22.77 -16.20
N PRO A 185 29.38 22.91 -16.67
CA PRO A 185 30.55 23.01 -15.80
C PRO A 185 30.56 24.21 -14.84
N LEU A 186 29.82 25.28 -15.13
CA LEU A 186 29.68 26.44 -14.23
C LEU A 186 29.05 26.03 -12.89
N TRP A 187 28.26 24.96 -12.87
CA TRP A 187 27.59 24.43 -11.69
C TRP A 187 28.38 23.34 -10.95
N LEU A 188 29.57 22.96 -11.43
CA LEU A 188 30.38 21.88 -10.83
C LEU A 188 30.66 22.15 -9.35
N LYS A 189 31.07 23.38 -9.01
CA LYS A 189 31.40 23.75 -7.62
C LYS A 189 30.22 23.53 -6.68
N ALA A 190 29.00 23.87 -7.11
CA ALA A 190 27.79 23.69 -6.31
C ALA A 190 27.48 22.21 -6.07
N HIS A 191 27.58 21.36 -7.10
CA HIS A 191 27.39 19.91 -7.00
C HIS A 191 28.42 19.29 -6.04
N ILE A 192 29.71 19.58 -6.27
CA ILE A 192 30.83 19.10 -5.44
C ILE A 192 30.65 19.49 -3.97
N GLN A 193 30.26 20.73 -3.68
CA GLN A 193 30.07 21.18 -2.30
C GLN A 193 28.92 20.46 -1.60
N ARG A 194 27.79 20.25 -2.29
CA ARG A 194 26.62 19.56 -1.71
C ARG A 194 26.93 18.09 -1.43
N THR A 195 27.55 17.37 -2.36
CA THR A 195 27.98 15.98 -2.17
C THR A 195 29.06 15.86 -1.07
N LYS A 196 30.11 16.68 -1.15
CA LYS A 196 31.23 16.64 -0.18
C LYS A 196 30.75 16.88 1.25
N ARG A 197 29.90 17.90 1.46
CA ARG A 197 29.44 18.28 2.81
C ARG A 197 28.57 17.20 3.46
N MET A 198 27.72 16.53 2.69
CA MET A 198 26.94 15.36 3.15
C MET A 198 27.89 14.25 3.62
N ILE A 199 28.77 13.77 2.74
CA ILE A 199 29.69 12.67 3.06
C ILE A 199 30.59 13.02 4.26
N GLU A 200 31.11 14.24 4.32
CA GLU A 200 31.96 14.66 5.45
C GLU A 200 31.21 14.62 6.79
N ARG A 201 29.94 15.02 6.80
CA ARG A 201 29.09 15.02 8.00
C ARG A 201 28.76 13.59 8.44
N ASP A 202 28.40 12.72 7.48
CA ASP A 202 27.63 11.52 7.79
C ASP A 202 28.39 10.18 7.65
N LYS A 203 29.63 10.19 7.13
CA LYS A 203 30.44 8.98 6.83
C LYS A 203 30.63 7.96 7.97
N ASN A 204 30.39 8.34 9.22
CA ASN A 204 30.57 7.48 10.38
C ASN A 204 29.30 6.71 10.80
N HIS A 205 28.15 6.93 10.15
CA HIS A 205 26.90 6.24 10.48
C HIS A 205 26.84 4.84 9.82
N PRO A 206 26.79 3.73 10.59
CA PRO A 206 26.69 2.38 10.02
C PRO A 206 25.40 2.15 9.21
N SER A 207 24.32 2.86 9.54
CA SER A 207 23.03 2.79 8.83
C SER A 207 23.10 3.18 7.37
N ILE A 208 23.92 4.18 7.04
CA ILE A 208 24.10 4.63 5.66
C ILE A 208 24.85 3.56 4.89
N ILE A 209 24.24 3.00 3.86
CA ILE A 209 24.85 1.98 2.98
C ILE A 209 25.11 2.50 1.57
N ALA A 210 24.46 3.61 1.18
CA ALA A 210 24.64 4.25 -0.11
C ALA A 210 24.70 5.78 0.01
N TRP A 211 25.50 6.39 -0.86
CA TRP A 211 25.46 7.81 -1.15
C TRP A 211 24.68 8.04 -2.44
N SER A 212 23.55 8.75 -2.37
CA SER A 212 22.83 9.19 -3.55
C SER A 212 23.31 10.58 -3.97
N LEU A 213 23.59 10.77 -5.27
CA LEU A 213 24.16 12.01 -5.78
C LEU A 213 23.12 13.14 -5.93
N GLY A 214 21.83 12.84 -5.86
CA GLY A 214 20.73 13.79 -6.02
C GLY A 214 19.50 13.11 -6.63
N ASN A 215 18.54 13.92 -7.08
CA ASN A 215 17.29 13.47 -7.70
C ASN A 215 17.01 14.28 -8.96
N GLU A 216 16.54 13.64 -10.04
CA GLU A 216 15.94 14.30 -11.21
C GLU A 216 16.66 15.58 -11.69
N ALA A 217 18.00 15.54 -11.79
CA ALA A 217 18.83 16.71 -12.11
C ALA A 217 19.63 16.53 -13.42
N GLY A 218 19.17 15.62 -14.30
CA GLY A 218 19.89 15.20 -15.52
C GLY A 218 21.16 14.42 -15.21
N ASN A 219 22.04 14.22 -16.18
CA ASN A 219 23.35 13.58 -15.97
C ASN A 219 24.44 14.40 -16.68
N GLY A 220 25.70 13.98 -16.57
CA GLY A 220 26.80 14.56 -17.35
C GLY A 220 27.99 14.95 -16.48
N TYR A 221 28.76 15.92 -16.98
CA TYR A 221 30.06 16.32 -16.43
C TYR A 221 30.06 16.53 -14.91
N ASN A 222 29.05 17.17 -14.33
CA ASN A 222 29.03 17.43 -12.89
C ASN A 222 28.74 16.15 -12.08
N PHE A 223 27.88 15.26 -12.59
CA PHE A 223 27.57 13.98 -11.95
C PHE A 223 28.70 12.95 -12.09
N TYR A 224 29.46 12.99 -13.18
CA TYR A 224 30.67 12.18 -13.32
C TYR A 224 31.74 12.58 -12.28
N ASN A 225 31.97 13.88 -12.12
CA ASN A 225 32.95 14.39 -11.15
C ASN A 225 32.51 14.15 -9.70
N THR A 226 31.22 14.32 -9.38
CA THR A 226 30.71 14.04 -8.03
C THR A 226 30.70 12.55 -7.71
N PHE A 227 30.43 11.67 -8.69
CA PHE A 227 30.59 10.22 -8.50
C PHE A 227 32.05 9.86 -8.14
N LEU A 228 33.01 10.33 -8.94
CA LEU A 228 34.43 10.08 -8.68
C LEU A 228 34.88 10.63 -7.32
N LEU A 229 34.43 11.84 -6.98
CA LEU A 229 34.67 12.42 -5.67
C LEU A 229 34.12 11.52 -4.55
N ALA A 230 32.85 11.13 -4.62
CA ALA A 230 32.22 10.29 -3.60
C ALA A 230 32.98 8.97 -3.41
N LYS A 231 33.36 8.29 -4.51
CA LYS A 231 34.17 7.07 -4.46
C LYS A 231 35.56 7.29 -3.85
N SER A 232 36.20 8.44 -4.11
CA SER A 232 37.51 8.77 -3.54
C SER A 232 37.45 9.10 -2.04
N MET A 233 36.35 9.69 -1.58
CA MET A 233 36.14 10.05 -0.18
C MET A 233 35.75 8.85 0.68
N ASP A 234 34.94 7.94 0.13
CA ASP A 234 34.44 6.77 0.84
C ASP A 234 34.24 5.57 -0.09
N SER A 235 35.13 4.59 0.04
CA SER A 235 35.04 3.31 -0.68
C SER A 235 34.23 2.25 0.07
N SER A 236 33.77 2.52 1.31
CA SER A 236 33.05 1.57 2.17
C SER A 236 31.54 1.48 1.88
N ARG A 237 31.06 2.30 0.95
CA ARG A 237 29.66 2.44 0.52
C ARG A 237 29.53 2.43 -1.01
N ILE A 238 28.33 2.12 -1.48
CA ILE A 238 27.98 2.28 -2.89
C ILE A 238 27.59 3.74 -3.17
N VAL A 239 27.71 4.16 -4.42
CA VAL A 239 27.24 5.46 -4.91
C VAL A 239 26.14 5.21 -5.94
N VAL A 240 24.99 5.85 -5.76
CA VAL A 240 23.79 5.64 -6.58
C VAL A 240 23.32 6.96 -7.17
N TYR A 241 22.73 6.90 -8.36
CA TYR A 241 22.07 8.02 -9.00
C TYR A 241 21.13 7.51 -10.08
N GLU A 242 19.84 7.84 -10.03
CA GLU A 242 18.86 7.29 -10.97
C GLU A 242 19.07 7.81 -12.40
N ARG A 243 19.35 9.11 -12.59
CA ARG A 243 19.53 9.68 -13.93
C ARG A 243 20.80 9.20 -14.64
N ALA A 244 21.69 8.49 -13.94
CA ALA A 244 22.77 7.76 -14.60
C ALA A 244 22.25 6.57 -15.41
N LEU A 245 21.01 6.11 -15.20
CA LEU A 245 20.40 4.98 -15.89
C LEU A 245 21.31 3.75 -15.84
N GLU A 246 21.79 3.29 -17.01
CA GLU A 246 22.74 2.19 -17.13
C GLU A 246 24.20 2.68 -17.39
N GLU A 247 24.52 3.97 -17.22
CA GLU A 247 25.91 4.50 -17.32
C GLU A 247 26.78 4.10 -16.10
N TRP A 248 28.10 4.27 -16.23
CA TRP A 248 29.10 3.80 -15.26
C TRP A 248 29.09 4.56 -13.91
N ASN A 249 28.51 5.76 -13.86
CA ASN A 249 28.50 6.64 -12.68
C ASN A 249 27.36 6.33 -11.68
N THR A 250 26.93 5.07 -11.62
CA THR A 250 26.06 4.53 -10.57
C THR A 250 26.37 3.06 -10.33
N ASN A 251 26.33 2.64 -9.06
CA ASN A 251 26.58 1.26 -8.67
C ASN A 251 25.32 0.37 -8.79
N THR A 252 24.12 0.94 -8.91
CA THR A 252 22.86 0.19 -9.05
C THR A 252 22.03 0.73 -10.20
N ILE A 253 21.18 -0.11 -10.79
CA ILE A 253 20.12 0.37 -11.69
C ILE A 253 18.98 0.86 -10.81
N GLY A 254 18.70 2.16 -10.90
CA GLY A 254 17.86 2.90 -9.97
C GLY A 254 16.57 3.43 -10.56
N ASP A 255 16.10 2.92 -11.70
CA ASP A 255 14.93 3.47 -12.43
C ASP A 255 13.75 3.79 -11.49
N MET A 256 13.18 4.98 -11.63
CA MET A 256 11.92 5.37 -10.98
C MET A 256 10.74 4.74 -11.72
N TYR A 257 9.81 4.13 -10.98
CA TYR A 257 8.53 3.62 -11.47
C TYR A 257 8.65 2.65 -12.66
N ALA A 258 9.75 1.90 -12.76
CA ALA A 258 9.88 0.84 -13.74
C ALA A 258 8.78 -0.21 -13.54
N ASP A 259 8.13 -0.59 -14.64
CA ASP A 259 7.06 -1.58 -14.60
C ASP A 259 7.61 -3.01 -14.39
N TYR A 260 6.69 -3.95 -14.16
CA TYR A 260 7.00 -5.37 -13.97
C TYR A 260 7.81 -5.95 -15.14
N ASN A 261 7.54 -5.51 -16.38
CA ASN A 261 8.20 -6.01 -17.57
C ASN A 261 9.65 -5.53 -17.68
N ARG A 262 9.92 -4.25 -17.37
CA ARG A 262 11.27 -3.68 -17.33
C ARG A 262 12.15 -4.42 -16.33
N LEU A 263 11.63 -4.67 -15.13
CA LEU A 263 12.32 -5.45 -14.10
C LEU A 263 12.62 -6.87 -14.57
N GLU A 264 11.61 -7.60 -15.05
CA GLU A 264 11.80 -8.99 -15.46
C GLU A 264 12.75 -9.11 -16.67
N LYS A 265 12.67 -8.17 -17.63
CA LYS A 265 13.57 -8.12 -18.78
C LYS A 265 15.02 -7.87 -18.36
N TYR A 266 15.28 -7.00 -17.37
CA TYR A 266 16.62 -6.80 -16.84
C TYR A 266 17.12 -8.05 -16.11
N ALA A 267 16.29 -8.64 -15.25
CA ALA A 267 16.63 -9.83 -14.49
C ALA A 267 17.06 -11.02 -15.38
N LYS A 268 16.37 -11.22 -16.51
CA LYS A 268 16.68 -12.28 -17.48
C LYS A 268 17.88 -11.99 -18.38
N ARG A 269 18.44 -10.77 -18.34
CA ARG A 269 19.53 -10.35 -19.23
C ARG A 269 20.84 -11.04 -18.84
N LYS A 270 21.49 -11.72 -19.79
CA LYS A 270 22.77 -12.43 -19.58
C LYS A 270 24.02 -11.56 -19.70
N LYS A 271 23.99 -10.52 -20.54
CA LYS A 271 25.11 -9.59 -20.78
C LYS A 271 24.73 -8.19 -20.31
N ASN A 272 25.71 -7.36 -19.91
CA ASN A 272 25.49 -5.96 -19.53
C ASN A 272 24.38 -5.80 -18.45
N ALA A 273 24.42 -6.66 -17.43
CA ALA A 273 23.52 -6.67 -16.27
C ALA A 273 24.27 -7.22 -15.06
N ASP A 274 25.37 -6.54 -14.72
CA ASP A 274 26.35 -6.83 -13.67
C ASP A 274 26.10 -6.05 -12.37
N ARG A 275 25.07 -5.21 -12.34
CA ARG A 275 24.63 -4.42 -11.20
C ARG A 275 23.27 -4.88 -10.68
N PRO A 276 22.99 -4.74 -9.39
CA PRO A 276 21.65 -4.95 -8.86
C PRO A 276 20.71 -3.86 -9.35
N PHE A 277 19.45 -4.24 -9.55
CA PHE A 277 18.33 -3.34 -9.79
C PHE A 277 17.64 -3.09 -8.46
N ILE A 278 17.68 -1.84 -7.98
CA ILE A 278 17.05 -1.38 -6.75
C ILE A 278 16.34 -0.08 -7.10
N LEU A 279 15.00 -0.11 -7.14
CA LEU A 279 14.19 1.04 -7.54
C LEU A 279 14.36 2.16 -6.50
N CYS A 280 14.81 3.35 -6.90
CA CYS A 280 14.86 4.48 -5.96
C CYS A 280 13.44 4.98 -5.62
N GLU A 281 12.48 4.76 -6.53
CA GLU A 281 11.04 5.00 -6.32
C GLU A 281 10.23 3.94 -7.07
N TYR A 282 9.23 3.37 -6.40
CA TYR A 282 8.24 2.50 -7.04
C TYR A 282 6.94 2.50 -6.24
N ALA A 283 5.89 1.89 -6.81
CA ALA A 283 4.62 1.70 -6.12
C ALA A 283 4.03 3.01 -5.55
N HIS A 284 3.80 4.00 -6.42
CA HIS A 284 3.34 5.34 -6.06
C HIS A 284 2.03 5.31 -5.24
N ALA A 285 2.04 5.83 -4.02
CA ALA A 285 1.03 5.61 -2.99
C ALA A 285 -0.01 6.74 -2.84
N MET A 286 -0.17 7.54 -3.90
CA MET A 286 -1.14 8.63 -3.97
C MET A 286 -2.59 8.16 -3.86
N GLY A 287 -3.27 8.64 -2.83
CA GLY A 287 -4.69 8.32 -2.62
C GLY A 287 -4.93 6.82 -2.38
N ASN A 288 -5.95 6.27 -3.02
CA ASN A 288 -6.28 4.84 -2.95
C ASN A 288 -5.49 4.11 -4.05
N SER A 289 -4.30 3.59 -3.68
CA SER A 289 -3.30 3.01 -4.59
C SER A 289 -2.74 1.67 -4.05
N LEU A 290 -1.51 1.29 -4.42
CA LEU A 290 -0.81 0.04 -4.06
C LEU A 290 -1.47 -1.25 -4.58
N GLY A 291 -2.31 -1.14 -5.60
CA GLY A 291 -2.78 -2.28 -6.37
C GLY A 291 -1.66 -2.88 -7.21
N GLY A 292 -1.26 -4.12 -6.93
CA GLY A 292 -0.17 -4.81 -7.64
C GLY A 292 1.20 -4.81 -6.93
N ILE A 293 1.29 -4.29 -5.70
CA ILE A 293 2.56 -4.28 -4.95
C ILE A 293 3.11 -5.68 -4.70
N LYS A 294 2.23 -6.68 -4.53
CA LYS A 294 2.64 -8.07 -4.32
C LYS A 294 3.52 -8.55 -5.48
N GLU A 295 3.20 -8.18 -6.71
CA GLU A 295 3.91 -8.67 -7.88
C GLU A 295 5.27 -8.04 -8.07
N TYR A 296 5.49 -6.82 -7.56
CA TYR A 296 6.85 -6.30 -7.39
C TYR A 296 7.65 -7.17 -6.42
N VAL A 297 7.08 -7.47 -5.24
CA VAL A 297 7.75 -8.28 -4.23
C VAL A 297 8.04 -9.70 -4.72
N ASP A 298 7.09 -10.32 -5.41
CA ASP A 298 7.29 -11.65 -6.02
C ASP A 298 8.46 -11.64 -7.01
N LEU A 299 8.65 -10.57 -7.79
CA LEU A 299 9.81 -10.42 -8.68
C LEU A 299 11.12 -10.26 -7.90
N PHE A 300 11.12 -9.48 -6.81
CA PHE A 300 12.29 -9.29 -5.95
C PHE A 300 12.73 -10.60 -5.29
N GLU A 301 11.78 -11.45 -4.92
CA GLU A 301 12.06 -12.74 -4.29
C GLU A 301 12.43 -13.83 -5.31
N LYS A 302 12.03 -13.68 -6.58
CA LYS A 302 12.30 -14.63 -7.66
C LYS A 302 13.67 -14.47 -8.30
N TYR A 303 14.19 -13.25 -8.43
CA TYR A 303 15.39 -12.97 -9.21
C TYR A 303 16.48 -12.29 -8.38
N ASP A 304 17.67 -12.92 -8.31
CA ASP A 304 18.82 -12.43 -7.54
C ASP A 304 19.23 -10.98 -7.84
N LYS A 305 19.08 -10.54 -9.10
CA LYS A 305 19.44 -9.19 -9.54
C LYS A 305 18.47 -8.11 -9.07
N LEU A 306 17.26 -8.48 -8.65
CA LEU A 306 16.22 -7.54 -8.24
C LEU A 306 16.19 -7.51 -6.71
N GLN A 307 16.69 -6.43 -6.10
CA GLN A 307 16.84 -6.36 -4.63
C GLN A 307 15.93 -5.34 -3.98
N GLY A 308 14.72 -5.21 -4.52
CA GLY A 308 13.68 -4.36 -3.95
C GLY A 308 13.78 -2.90 -4.37
N GLY A 309 13.42 -2.00 -3.46
CA GLY A 309 13.39 -0.57 -3.73
C GLY A 309 12.68 0.22 -2.63
N PHE A 310 12.42 1.49 -2.92
CA PHE A 310 11.79 2.42 -1.98
C PHE A 310 10.41 2.85 -2.49
N ILE A 311 9.35 2.55 -1.72
CA ILE A 311 7.99 3.00 -2.03
C ILE A 311 7.95 4.53 -2.03
N TRP A 312 7.23 5.14 -2.98
CA TRP A 312 6.92 6.58 -2.97
C TRP A 312 5.50 6.84 -2.44
N ASP A 313 5.29 7.42 -1.27
CA ASP A 313 6.27 7.75 -0.23
C ASP A 313 5.72 7.47 1.17
N PHE A 314 6.41 7.92 2.22
CA PHE A 314 6.06 7.58 3.59
C PHE A 314 4.81 8.30 4.09
N GLN A 315 4.72 9.63 3.96
CA GLN A 315 3.73 10.47 4.65
C GLN A 315 3.14 11.54 3.72
N ASP A 316 1.81 11.66 3.69
CA ASP A 316 1.12 12.76 3.00
C ASP A 316 1.60 14.12 3.53
N GLN A 317 1.96 15.03 2.62
CA GLN A 317 2.56 16.33 2.99
C GLN A 317 1.54 17.44 3.27
N GLY A 318 0.30 17.07 3.61
CA GLY A 318 -0.73 18.05 3.94
C GLY A 318 -0.45 18.80 5.25
N LEU A 319 -0.90 20.06 5.32
CA LEU A 319 -0.81 20.90 6.53
C LEU A 319 -2.16 20.98 7.24
N LEU A 320 -2.17 20.98 8.57
CA LEU A 320 -3.39 21.13 9.35
C LEU A 320 -3.95 22.54 9.21
N ALA A 321 -5.21 22.63 8.81
CA ALA A 321 -5.99 23.85 8.83
C ALA A 321 -7.37 23.61 9.45
N LYS A 322 -8.08 24.70 9.69
CA LYS A 322 -9.49 24.70 10.12
C LYS A 322 -10.31 25.49 9.12
N ASP A 323 -11.50 24.99 8.80
CA ASP A 323 -12.46 25.75 8.01
C ASP A 323 -13.12 26.86 8.86
N LYS A 324 -14.07 27.60 8.26
CA LYS A 324 -14.82 28.67 8.95
C LYS A 324 -15.64 28.19 10.15
N SER A 325 -15.99 26.90 10.20
CA SER A 325 -16.72 26.28 11.31
C SER A 325 -15.81 25.73 12.41
N GLY A 326 -14.49 25.72 12.18
CA GLY A 326 -13.50 25.14 13.08
C GLY A 326 -13.19 23.66 12.80
N LYS A 327 -13.75 23.07 11.74
CA LYS A 327 -13.52 21.68 11.34
C LYS A 327 -12.10 21.50 10.81
N GLU A 328 -11.35 20.58 11.41
CA GLU A 328 -9.97 20.30 11.03
C GLU A 328 -9.88 19.49 9.73
N TYR A 329 -9.00 19.91 8.83
CA TYR A 329 -8.69 19.21 7.59
C TYR A 329 -7.22 19.41 7.21
N PHE A 330 -6.74 18.62 6.24
CA PHE A 330 -5.39 18.77 5.71
C PHE A 330 -5.46 19.47 4.36
N THR A 331 -4.78 20.62 4.28
CA THR A 331 -4.64 21.39 3.04
C THR A 331 -3.62 20.75 2.12
N TYR A 332 -3.74 21.04 0.83
CA TYR A 332 -2.76 20.71 -0.19
C TYR A 332 -2.66 21.86 -1.22
N GLY A 333 -1.95 21.65 -2.33
CA GLY A 333 -1.77 22.68 -3.35
C GLY A 333 -3.10 23.32 -3.79
N GLY A 334 -3.10 24.65 -3.98
CA GLY A 334 -4.28 25.43 -4.31
C GLY A 334 -5.07 25.96 -3.10
N ASP A 335 -4.81 25.49 -1.88
CA ASP A 335 -5.46 26.03 -0.67
C ASP A 335 -4.81 27.33 -0.16
N TYR A 336 -3.60 27.63 -0.63
CA TYR A 336 -2.83 28.82 -0.27
C TYR A 336 -2.51 29.65 -1.50
N GLY A 337 -2.47 30.96 -1.31
CA GLY A 337 -2.20 31.93 -2.38
C GLY A 337 -3.46 32.33 -3.17
N PRO A 338 -3.33 33.30 -4.10
CA PRO A 338 -4.39 33.64 -5.04
C PRO A 338 -4.84 32.43 -5.88
N VAL A 339 -6.11 32.40 -6.30
CA VAL A 339 -6.71 31.31 -7.11
C VAL A 339 -5.93 30.99 -8.39
N GLU A 340 -5.31 32.00 -9.00
CA GLU A 340 -4.52 31.88 -10.24
C GLU A 340 -3.08 31.39 -10.00
N THR A 341 -2.69 31.12 -8.76
CA THR A 341 -1.35 30.63 -8.43
C THR A 341 -1.19 29.21 -8.99
N PRO A 342 -0.22 28.96 -9.88
CA PRO A 342 0.03 27.62 -10.40
C PRO A 342 0.28 26.63 -9.25
N SER A 343 -0.37 25.47 -9.31
CA SER A 343 -0.23 24.42 -8.30
C SER A 343 -0.46 23.03 -8.88
N ASP A 344 0.24 22.04 -8.33
CA ASP A 344 0.03 20.62 -8.61
C ASP A 344 -1.01 19.96 -7.68
N HIS A 345 -1.80 20.77 -6.98
CA HIS A 345 -2.92 20.34 -6.14
C HIS A 345 -2.53 19.24 -5.14
N ASN A 346 -3.21 18.09 -5.19
CA ASN A 346 -3.02 17.00 -4.23
C ASN A 346 -1.83 16.10 -4.54
N PHE A 347 -0.96 16.44 -5.51
CA PHE A 347 0.18 15.61 -5.90
C PHE A 347 1.23 15.41 -4.79
N LEU A 348 1.16 16.18 -3.71
CA LEU A 348 1.96 16.02 -2.49
C LEU A 348 1.41 14.99 -1.48
N ASN A 349 0.23 14.42 -1.73
CA ASN A 349 -0.40 13.41 -0.86
C ASN A 349 -0.13 12.00 -1.42
N ASN A 350 1.08 11.48 -1.18
CA ASN A 350 1.53 10.19 -1.71
C ASN A 350 1.86 9.17 -0.61
N GLY A 351 1.38 9.37 0.62
CA GLY A 351 1.88 8.65 1.78
C GLY A 351 1.28 7.25 1.99
N LEU A 352 2.13 6.33 2.45
CA LEU A 352 1.69 5.12 3.17
C LEU A 352 0.95 5.47 4.47
N ILE A 353 1.22 6.63 5.05
CA ILE A 353 0.48 7.21 6.17
C ILE A 353 -0.08 8.59 5.81
N LYS A 354 -1.18 8.96 6.45
CA LYS A 354 -1.79 10.29 6.35
C LYS A 354 -0.90 11.35 7.01
N ALA A 355 -1.22 12.62 6.80
CA ALA A 355 -0.48 13.74 7.37
C ALA A 355 -0.34 13.66 8.90
N ASP A 356 -1.36 13.18 9.62
CA ASP A 356 -1.35 12.94 11.07
C ASP A 356 -0.67 11.63 11.52
N LYS A 357 -0.02 10.92 10.59
CA LYS A 357 0.65 9.63 10.77
C LYS A 357 -0.28 8.44 11.04
N SER A 358 -1.60 8.62 10.93
CA SER A 358 -2.51 7.47 10.86
C SER A 358 -2.27 6.67 9.58
N LEU A 359 -2.43 5.35 9.62
CA LEU A 359 -2.12 4.51 8.47
C LEU A 359 -3.17 4.69 7.37
N ASN A 360 -2.73 4.80 6.12
CA ASN A 360 -3.62 4.53 5.00
C ASN A 360 -3.84 3.01 4.86
N PRO A 361 -5.00 2.54 4.34
CA PRO A 361 -5.31 1.11 4.25
C PRO A 361 -4.22 0.28 3.56
N HIS A 362 -3.58 0.84 2.52
CA HIS A 362 -2.50 0.18 1.79
C HIS A 362 -1.23 -0.10 2.61
N MET A 363 -0.99 0.56 3.74
CA MET A 363 0.13 0.22 4.63
C MET A 363 0.02 -1.22 5.15
N HIS A 364 -1.21 -1.71 5.38
CA HIS A 364 -1.41 -3.09 5.82
C HIS A 364 -0.96 -4.10 4.76
N GLU A 365 -1.16 -3.78 3.48
CA GLU A 365 -0.67 -4.59 2.36
C GLU A 365 0.85 -4.61 2.34
N VAL A 366 1.51 -3.45 2.48
CA VAL A 366 2.97 -3.33 2.60
C VAL A 366 3.49 -4.24 3.72
N LYS A 367 2.92 -4.14 4.93
CA LYS A 367 3.31 -4.99 6.06
C LYS A 367 3.22 -6.49 5.72
N LYS A 368 2.16 -6.91 5.04
CA LYS A 368 1.95 -8.32 4.66
C LYS A 368 2.99 -8.77 3.64
N VAL A 369 3.16 -8.03 2.54
CA VAL A 369 4.07 -8.45 1.46
C VAL A 369 5.54 -8.31 1.87
N TYR A 370 5.87 -7.41 2.80
CA TYR A 370 7.23 -7.25 3.31
C TYR A 370 7.59 -8.19 4.47
N GLN A 371 6.69 -9.05 4.96
CA GLN A 371 7.01 -9.92 6.09
C GLN A 371 8.22 -10.84 5.81
N ASN A 372 9.01 -11.13 6.86
CA ASN A 372 10.25 -11.92 6.74
C ASN A 372 10.06 -13.40 7.11
N ILE A 373 8.82 -13.87 7.19
CA ILE A 373 8.49 -15.25 7.55
C ILE A 373 7.40 -15.71 6.62
N ASP A 374 7.71 -16.69 5.79
CA ASP A 374 6.74 -17.35 4.91
C ASP A 374 6.17 -18.57 5.58
N ILE A 375 4.88 -18.79 5.32
CA ILE A 375 4.12 -19.89 5.88
C ILE A 375 3.31 -20.51 4.75
N SER A 376 3.39 -21.82 4.58
CA SER A 376 2.58 -22.54 3.60
C SER A 376 2.08 -23.87 4.15
N LEU A 377 1.02 -24.42 3.54
CA LEU A 377 0.58 -25.78 3.83
C LEU A 377 1.52 -26.78 3.16
N ASN A 378 1.92 -27.81 3.90
CA ASN A 378 2.50 -28.98 3.29
C ASN A 378 1.37 -29.88 2.79
N ASN A 379 1.33 -30.11 1.48
CA ASN A 379 0.32 -30.95 0.83
C ASN A 379 0.59 -32.46 0.98
N SER A 380 1.63 -32.86 1.72
CA SER A 380 1.75 -34.24 2.18
C SER A 380 0.56 -34.59 3.09
N ASN A 381 0.21 -35.88 3.17
CA ASN A 381 -0.91 -36.37 4.00
C ASN A 381 -0.79 -36.03 5.50
N GLU A 382 0.30 -35.39 5.94
CA GLU A 382 0.58 -35.02 7.33
C GLU A 382 -0.01 -33.67 7.77
N ARG A 383 -0.61 -32.86 6.86
CA ARG A 383 -1.29 -31.58 7.19
C ARG A 383 -0.46 -30.66 8.11
N SER A 384 0.86 -30.66 7.93
CA SER A 384 1.79 -29.79 8.62
C SER A 384 1.91 -28.44 7.92
N ILE A 385 2.45 -27.45 8.62
CA ILE A 385 2.85 -26.18 8.00
C ILE A 385 4.34 -26.13 7.76
N ASN A 386 4.72 -25.43 6.70
CA ASN A 386 6.10 -25.12 6.36
C ASN A 386 6.39 -23.66 6.75
N ILE A 387 7.50 -23.42 7.46
CA ILE A 387 7.95 -22.07 7.81
C ILE A 387 9.32 -21.83 7.18
N PHE A 388 9.43 -20.78 6.37
CA PHE A 388 10.69 -20.31 5.79
C PHE A 388 11.09 -18.97 6.39
N ASN A 389 12.28 -18.91 6.99
CA ASN A 389 12.84 -17.69 7.56
C ASN A 389 13.55 -16.87 6.46
N LYS A 390 12.94 -15.79 6.01
CA LYS A 390 13.51 -14.91 4.97
C LYS A 390 14.62 -14.00 5.49
N ASN A 391 14.76 -13.84 6.80
CA ASN A 391 15.84 -13.04 7.40
C ASN A 391 17.23 -13.59 7.03
N PHE A 392 18.21 -12.70 6.96
CA PHE A 392 19.60 -13.05 6.61
C PHE A 392 20.51 -13.20 7.83
N PHE A 393 20.17 -12.58 8.96
CA PHE A 393 21.02 -12.53 10.14
C PHE A 393 20.33 -13.04 11.41
N ARG A 394 19.01 -12.85 11.55
CA ARG A 394 18.24 -13.29 12.74
C ARG A 394 17.57 -14.66 12.57
N ASP A 395 17.65 -15.48 13.61
CA ASP A 395 16.83 -16.69 13.76
C ASP A 395 15.43 -16.35 14.29
N LEU A 396 14.59 -17.38 14.45
CA LEU A 396 13.23 -17.25 14.97
C LEU A 396 13.08 -17.57 16.48
N SER A 397 14.15 -17.59 17.27
CA SER A 397 14.12 -17.97 18.70
C SER A 397 13.27 -17.05 19.59
N ASN A 398 13.23 -15.75 19.29
CA ASN A 398 12.40 -14.75 19.98
C ASN A 398 10.93 -14.74 19.50
N TYR A 399 10.49 -15.74 18.73
CA TYR A 399 9.14 -15.78 18.17
C TYR A 399 8.38 -17.02 18.57
N TYR A 400 7.06 -16.89 18.66
CA TYR A 400 6.14 -18.01 18.82
C TYR A 400 5.01 -17.92 17.81
N LEU A 401 4.38 -19.06 17.54
CA LEU A 401 3.26 -19.16 16.61
C LEU A 401 1.94 -19.32 17.37
N LYS A 402 0.91 -18.57 16.98
CA LYS A 402 -0.49 -18.80 17.36
C LYS A 402 -1.28 -19.12 16.09
N TRP A 403 -2.20 -20.07 16.16
CA TRP A 403 -3.10 -20.36 15.04
C TRP A 403 -4.57 -20.45 15.47
N GLU A 404 -5.46 -20.19 14.52
CA GLU A 404 -6.91 -20.24 14.68
C GLU A 404 -7.50 -20.98 13.48
N LEU A 405 -8.29 -22.03 13.72
CA LEU A 405 -9.03 -22.75 12.69
C LEU A 405 -10.46 -22.19 12.63
N LEU A 406 -10.90 -21.81 11.44
CA LEU A 406 -12.16 -21.12 11.21
C LEU A 406 -13.04 -21.95 10.29
N GLU A 407 -14.27 -22.23 10.73
CA GLU A 407 -15.35 -22.76 9.88
C GLU A 407 -16.36 -21.64 9.63
N LYS A 408 -16.57 -21.28 8.36
CA LYS A 408 -17.46 -20.17 7.96
C LYS A 408 -17.17 -18.88 8.76
N GLY A 409 -15.88 -18.57 8.91
CA GLY A 409 -15.39 -17.39 9.62
C GLY A 409 -15.49 -17.44 11.15
N LYS A 410 -16.06 -18.51 11.75
CA LYS A 410 -16.12 -18.68 13.20
C LYS A 410 -14.93 -19.52 13.67
N ILE A 411 -14.22 -19.05 14.69
CA ILE A 411 -13.12 -19.79 15.30
C ILE A 411 -13.70 -21.04 15.99
N ILE A 412 -13.32 -22.23 15.53
CA ILE A 412 -13.73 -23.50 16.11
C ILE A 412 -12.63 -24.14 16.95
N ARG A 413 -11.38 -23.75 16.72
CA ARG A 413 -10.22 -24.25 17.48
C ARG A 413 -9.07 -23.26 17.40
N THR A 414 -8.25 -23.24 18.44
CA THR A 414 -7.01 -22.46 18.48
C THR A 414 -5.88 -23.30 19.01
N GLY A 415 -4.64 -22.91 18.70
CA GLY A 415 -3.46 -23.49 19.31
C GLY A 415 -2.27 -22.56 19.25
N ASN A 416 -1.16 -23.00 19.85
CA ASN A 416 0.10 -22.29 19.80
C ASN A 416 1.27 -23.27 19.74
N LEU A 417 2.38 -22.80 19.18
CA LEU A 417 3.69 -23.42 19.29
C LEU A 417 4.64 -22.38 19.88
N ARG A 418 5.08 -22.62 21.12
CA ARG A 418 5.99 -21.73 21.85
C ARG A 418 7.36 -21.65 21.18
N ASP A 419 7.87 -22.74 20.63
CA ASP A 419 9.24 -22.80 20.12
C ASP A 419 9.28 -23.05 18.62
N ILE A 420 9.57 -22.00 17.86
CA ILE A 420 9.83 -22.06 16.41
C ILE A 420 11.31 -21.77 16.13
N GLN A 421 12.16 -22.78 16.30
CA GLN A 421 13.60 -22.65 16.08
C GLN A 421 13.94 -22.81 14.59
N VAL A 422 13.99 -21.72 13.85
CA VAL A 422 14.36 -21.69 12.42
C VAL A 422 15.50 -20.69 12.21
N ASN A 423 16.64 -21.16 11.72
CA ASN A 423 17.81 -20.32 11.45
C ASN A 423 17.56 -19.38 10.26
N PRO A 424 18.39 -18.33 10.06
CA PRO A 424 18.30 -17.49 8.86
C PRO A 424 18.34 -18.33 7.59
N ARG A 425 17.44 -18.05 6.64
CA ARG A 425 17.34 -18.74 5.35
C ARG A 425 17.05 -20.25 5.44
N GLU A 426 16.65 -20.74 6.61
CA GLU A 426 16.27 -22.13 6.82
C GLU A 426 14.76 -22.31 6.61
N ASN A 427 14.38 -23.52 6.21
CA ASN A 427 13.02 -23.98 6.08
C ASN A 427 12.77 -25.15 7.04
N LYS A 428 11.66 -25.14 7.81
CA LYS A 428 11.27 -26.24 8.69
C LYS A 428 9.77 -26.53 8.65
N ASN A 429 9.42 -27.81 8.82
CA ASN A 429 8.03 -28.26 8.95
C ASN A 429 7.62 -28.35 10.43
N PHE A 430 6.38 -27.94 10.72
CA PHE A 430 5.79 -27.99 12.06
C PHE A 430 4.42 -28.66 12.01
N LYS A 431 4.21 -29.63 12.91
CA LYS A 431 2.89 -30.18 13.22
C LYS A 431 2.18 -29.23 14.18
N ILE A 432 0.94 -28.86 13.85
CA ILE A 432 0.17 -27.86 14.60
C ILE A 432 -1.10 -28.43 15.23
N GLY A 433 -1.31 -29.75 15.17
CA GLY A 433 -2.42 -30.41 15.87
C GLY A 433 -3.73 -30.44 15.09
N ILE A 434 -3.69 -30.26 13.76
CA ILE A 434 -4.85 -30.30 12.86
C ILE A 434 -4.93 -31.59 12.02
N GLU A 435 -4.03 -32.54 12.27
CA GLU A 435 -3.82 -33.72 11.44
C GLU A 435 -5.05 -34.64 11.47
N ASN A 436 -5.64 -34.82 12.66
CA ASN A 436 -6.75 -35.74 12.92
C ASN A 436 -8.15 -35.11 12.83
N ILE A 437 -8.27 -33.87 12.34
CA ILE A 437 -9.59 -33.22 12.24
C ILE A 437 -10.30 -33.72 10.97
N GLU A 438 -11.46 -34.35 11.12
CA GLU A 438 -12.37 -34.60 9.99
C GLU A 438 -13.01 -33.29 9.54
N PHE A 439 -12.76 -32.90 8.31
CA PHE A 439 -13.31 -31.68 7.74
C PHE A 439 -14.62 -32.00 7.02
N LYS A 440 -15.72 -31.41 7.48
CA LYS A 440 -16.98 -31.38 6.71
C LYS A 440 -16.75 -30.56 5.43
N LYS A 441 -17.61 -30.75 4.41
CA LYS A 441 -17.65 -29.90 3.20
C LYS A 441 -18.12 -28.47 3.54
N SER A 442 -17.30 -27.71 4.26
CA SER A 442 -17.55 -26.34 4.72
C SER A 442 -16.36 -25.42 4.42
N ASP A 443 -16.59 -24.11 4.29
CA ASP A 443 -15.52 -23.12 4.09
C ASP A 443 -14.61 -23.13 5.33
N LEU A 444 -13.39 -23.65 5.16
CA LEU A 444 -12.48 -23.93 6.26
C LEU A 444 -11.12 -23.30 6.01
N LEU A 445 -10.70 -22.46 6.95
CA LEU A 445 -9.51 -21.62 6.86
C LEU A 445 -8.67 -21.77 8.12
N ILE A 446 -7.36 -21.59 8.03
CA ILE A 446 -6.49 -21.47 9.19
C ILE A 446 -5.74 -20.14 9.15
N ASN A 447 -5.92 -19.34 10.19
CA ASN A 447 -5.11 -18.16 10.44
C ASN A 447 -3.88 -18.56 11.25
N ILE A 448 -2.71 -18.04 10.85
CA ILE A 448 -1.45 -18.25 11.55
C ILE A 448 -0.82 -16.89 11.81
N PHE A 449 -0.37 -16.68 13.04
CA PHE A 449 0.25 -15.45 13.50
C PHE A 449 1.60 -15.76 14.13
N ILE A 450 2.66 -15.11 13.65
CA ILE A 450 3.97 -15.16 14.29
C ILE A 450 4.13 -13.91 15.14
N LYS A 451 4.44 -14.12 16.42
CA LYS A 451 4.47 -13.08 17.45
C LYS A 451 5.78 -13.06 18.21
N LEU A 452 6.16 -11.89 18.72
CA LEU A 452 7.32 -11.74 19.59
C LEU A 452 7.08 -12.37 20.98
N LYS A 453 8.04 -13.15 21.47
CA LYS A 453 8.08 -13.64 22.86
C LYS A 453 8.45 -12.51 23.82
N ASN A 454 9.50 -11.76 23.49
CA ASN A 454 9.99 -10.62 24.27
C ASN A 454 9.96 -9.34 23.43
N SER A 455 9.73 -8.19 24.07
CA SER A 455 9.78 -6.89 23.40
C SER A 455 11.13 -6.66 22.72
N GLU A 456 11.10 -6.09 21.52
CA GLU A 456 12.25 -5.52 20.83
C GLU A 456 12.19 -3.98 20.94
N PRO A 457 13.29 -3.25 20.65
CA PRO A 457 13.22 -1.79 20.65
C PRO A 457 12.05 -1.26 19.82
N LEU A 458 11.21 -0.42 20.44
CA LEU A 458 9.97 0.18 19.88
C LEU A 458 8.79 -0.78 19.62
N ILE A 459 8.99 -2.11 19.75
CA ILE A 459 7.98 -3.12 19.42
C ILE A 459 7.76 -4.03 20.63
N GLU A 460 6.54 -4.01 21.16
CA GLU A 460 6.21 -4.78 22.36
C GLU A 460 6.15 -6.29 22.12
N LYS A 461 6.27 -7.07 23.20
CA LYS A 461 5.94 -8.49 23.21
C LYS A 461 4.53 -8.73 22.67
N ASP A 462 4.28 -9.94 22.15
CA ASP A 462 3.03 -10.36 21.51
C ASP A 462 2.66 -9.62 20.20
N PHE A 463 3.52 -8.71 19.73
CA PHE A 463 3.35 -8.03 18.45
C PHE A 463 3.40 -9.02 17.27
N ILE A 464 2.45 -8.90 16.35
CA ILE A 464 2.37 -9.73 15.14
C ILE A 464 3.34 -9.20 14.08
N VAL A 465 4.41 -9.95 13.82
CA VAL A 465 5.43 -9.61 12.81
C VAL A 465 5.10 -10.17 11.43
N ALA A 466 4.42 -11.32 11.39
CA ALA A 466 4.00 -11.99 10.17
C ALA A 466 2.67 -12.71 10.42
N ARG A 467 1.84 -12.80 9.38
CA ARG A 467 0.61 -13.59 9.42
C ARG A 467 0.34 -14.24 8.08
N GLU A 468 -0.31 -15.39 8.10
CA GLU A 468 -0.82 -16.03 6.88
C GLU A 468 -2.20 -16.64 7.13
N GLN A 469 -3.03 -16.67 6.09
CA GLN A 469 -4.29 -17.41 6.08
C GLN A 469 -4.24 -18.49 5.00
N LEU A 470 -4.36 -19.75 5.41
CA LEU A 470 -4.29 -20.89 4.50
C LEU A 470 -5.70 -21.46 4.31
N ILE A 471 -6.05 -21.77 3.06
CA ILE A 471 -7.34 -22.37 2.70
C ILE A 471 -7.22 -23.88 2.84
N ILE A 472 -7.99 -24.48 3.74
CA ILE A 472 -8.03 -25.93 3.95
C ILE A 472 -9.11 -26.57 3.08
N ASN A 473 -10.32 -25.99 3.09
CA ASN A 473 -11.39 -26.36 2.17
C ASN A 473 -12.02 -25.08 1.60
N PRO A 474 -12.00 -24.87 0.28
CA PRO A 474 -12.53 -23.65 -0.31
C PRO A 474 -14.03 -23.51 -0.08
N TYR A 475 -14.49 -22.25 -0.03
CA TYR A 475 -15.90 -21.92 -0.04
C TYR A 475 -16.60 -22.55 -1.25
N GLN A 476 -17.71 -23.23 -0.97
CA GLN A 476 -18.70 -23.61 -1.96
C GLN A 476 -20.01 -22.93 -1.60
N SER A 477 -20.60 -22.22 -2.56
CA SER A 477 -21.86 -21.53 -2.33
C SER A 477 -22.95 -22.50 -1.97
N SER A 478 -23.64 -22.21 -0.87
CA SER A 478 -24.86 -22.91 -0.46
C SER A 478 -26.10 -22.03 -0.61
N ALA A 479 -25.99 -20.95 -1.40
CA ALA A 479 -27.09 -20.02 -1.63
C ALA A 479 -28.24 -20.77 -2.31
N ASN A 480 -29.29 -21.05 -1.55
CA ASN A 480 -30.50 -21.70 -2.02
C ASN A 480 -31.62 -20.66 -1.98
N PHE A 481 -32.16 -20.33 -3.15
CA PHE A 481 -33.36 -19.51 -3.28
C PHE A 481 -34.58 -20.45 -3.43
N ILE A 482 -35.20 -20.81 -2.30
CA ILE A 482 -36.30 -21.79 -2.26
C ILE A 482 -37.55 -21.12 -1.67
N PRO A 483 -38.71 -21.14 -2.36
CA PRO A 483 -39.97 -20.65 -1.80
C PRO A 483 -40.50 -21.64 -0.76
N LYS A 484 -41.06 -21.14 0.35
CA LYS A 484 -41.72 -21.99 1.37
C LYS A 484 -43.19 -22.26 1.06
N SER A 485 -43.82 -21.44 0.22
CA SER A 485 -45.18 -21.67 -0.26
C SER A 485 -45.41 -21.04 -1.64
N LYS A 486 -46.55 -21.33 -2.27
CA LYS A 486 -46.96 -20.74 -3.55
C LYS A 486 -47.79 -19.45 -3.41
N GLU A 487 -48.12 -19.08 -2.17
CA GLU A 487 -48.97 -17.93 -1.87
C GLU A 487 -48.16 -16.64 -1.94
N LEU A 488 -48.32 -15.94 -3.06
CA LEU A 488 -47.76 -14.61 -3.28
C LEU A 488 -48.72 -13.86 -4.21
N SER A 489 -49.34 -12.81 -3.69
CA SER A 489 -50.18 -11.90 -4.46
C SER A 489 -49.37 -10.71 -4.96
N PHE A 490 -49.56 -10.34 -6.22
CA PHE A 490 -49.01 -9.13 -6.79
C PHE A 490 -50.09 -8.44 -7.63
N SER A 491 -49.99 -7.13 -7.73
CA SER A 491 -50.74 -6.31 -8.67
C SER A 491 -49.76 -5.64 -9.63
N GLU A 492 -50.10 -5.62 -10.91
CA GLU A 492 -49.34 -4.95 -11.95
C GLU A 492 -50.22 -3.90 -12.62
N ASN A 493 -49.67 -2.71 -12.85
CA ASN A 493 -50.25 -1.73 -13.76
C ASN A 493 -49.20 -1.30 -14.80
N GLU A 494 -49.51 -0.26 -15.58
CA GLU A 494 -48.61 0.22 -16.63
C GLU A 494 -47.23 0.64 -16.10
N ASN A 495 -47.19 1.27 -14.91
CA ASN A 495 -46.00 1.91 -14.37
C ASN A 495 -45.29 1.08 -13.29
N LYS A 496 -46.01 0.23 -12.54
CA LYS A 496 -45.46 -0.45 -11.37
C LYS A 496 -45.93 -1.89 -11.19
N VAL A 497 -45.10 -2.66 -10.51
CA VAL A 497 -45.44 -3.96 -9.92
C VAL A 497 -45.40 -3.81 -8.40
N SER A 498 -46.48 -4.19 -7.72
CA SER A 498 -46.57 -4.16 -6.26
C SER A 498 -46.84 -5.56 -5.73
N VAL A 499 -46.01 -6.02 -4.81
CA VAL A 499 -46.13 -7.30 -4.14
C VAL A 499 -46.43 -7.02 -2.67
N ASN A 500 -47.56 -7.55 -2.20
CA ASN A 500 -47.94 -7.51 -0.79
C ASN A 500 -47.87 -8.94 -0.28
N GLY A 501 -46.79 -9.24 0.45
CA GLY A 501 -46.66 -10.50 1.18
C GLY A 501 -47.29 -10.40 2.57
N LYS A 502 -47.17 -11.47 3.37
CA LYS A 502 -47.71 -11.51 4.73
C LYS A 502 -47.12 -10.41 5.63
N ASN A 503 -45.82 -10.17 5.49
CA ASN A 503 -45.04 -9.30 6.36
C ASN A 503 -44.07 -8.40 5.59
N PHE A 504 -44.21 -8.31 4.27
CA PHE A 504 -43.35 -7.45 3.45
C PHE A 504 -44.16 -6.79 2.35
N LYS A 505 -43.67 -5.63 1.91
CA LYS A 505 -44.16 -4.92 0.74
C LYS A 505 -42.99 -4.59 -0.16
N PHE A 506 -43.12 -4.90 -1.44
CA PHE A 506 -42.14 -4.64 -2.48
C PHE A 506 -42.81 -3.90 -3.63
N GLU A 507 -42.20 -2.81 -4.10
CA GLU A 507 -42.63 -2.10 -5.29
C GLU A 507 -41.48 -1.98 -6.29
N PHE A 508 -41.82 -2.15 -7.56
CA PHE A 508 -40.92 -2.07 -8.69
C PHE A 508 -41.47 -1.11 -9.72
N ASP A 509 -40.64 -0.15 -10.14
CA ASP A 509 -40.97 0.82 -11.18
C ASP A 509 -40.55 0.28 -12.56
N LYS A 510 -41.53 0.09 -13.45
CA LYS A 510 -41.33 -0.50 -14.79
C LYS A 510 -40.58 0.43 -15.74
N SER A 511 -40.65 1.75 -15.52
CA SER A 511 -40.04 2.77 -16.39
C SER A 511 -38.52 2.85 -16.24
N SER A 512 -38.06 2.83 -14.99
CA SER A 512 -36.65 2.79 -14.60
C SER A 512 -36.11 1.36 -14.58
N ALA A 513 -36.99 0.36 -14.47
CA ALA A 513 -36.70 -1.04 -14.25
C ALA A 513 -35.97 -1.29 -12.91
N ARG A 514 -36.43 -0.65 -11.82
CA ARG A 514 -35.77 -0.63 -10.51
C ARG A 514 -36.72 -0.89 -9.36
N ILE A 515 -36.15 -1.29 -8.22
CA ILE A 515 -36.87 -1.33 -6.95
C ILE A 515 -37.14 0.12 -6.53
N SER A 516 -38.39 0.45 -6.27
CA SER A 516 -38.84 1.78 -5.86
C SER A 516 -39.30 1.84 -4.41
N TYR A 517 -39.45 0.69 -3.74
CA TYR A 517 -39.77 0.59 -2.32
C TYR A 517 -39.61 -0.85 -1.82
N TYR A 518 -39.05 -1.04 -0.63
CA TYR A 518 -39.08 -2.33 0.08
C TYR A 518 -39.18 -2.12 1.60
N SER A 519 -40.18 -2.76 2.20
CA SER A 519 -40.43 -2.72 3.65
C SER A 519 -40.78 -4.10 4.19
N VAL A 520 -40.46 -4.33 5.46
CA VAL A 520 -40.75 -5.57 6.19
C VAL A 520 -41.34 -5.19 7.54
N ASP A 521 -42.36 -5.90 8.02
CA ASP A 521 -43.08 -5.59 9.26
C ASP A 521 -43.52 -4.11 9.38
N GLY A 522 -43.82 -3.46 8.25
CA GLY A 522 -44.19 -2.04 8.18
C GLY A 522 -43.04 -1.04 8.28
N LYS A 523 -41.80 -1.49 8.48
CA LYS A 523 -40.59 -0.66 8.46
C LYS A 523 -39.98 -0.64 7.06
N GLU A 524 -39.84 0.54 6.47
CA GLU A 524 -39.12 0.74 5.20
C GLU A 524 -37.63 0.46 5.39
N ILE A 525 -37.00 -0.20 4.41
CA ILE A 525 -35.56 -0.49 4.41
C ILE A 525 -34.88 0.09 3.17
N ILE A 526 -35.39 -0.25 1.98
CA ILE A 526 -34.85 0.22 0.70
C ILE A 526 -35.79 1.28 0.13
N LYS A 527 -35.29 2.51 0.01
CA LYS A 527 -36.02 3.61 -0.66
C LYS A 527 -36.07 3.39 -2.16
N LYS A 528 -34.94 3.00 -2.75
CA LYS A 528 -34.80 2.66 -4.16
C LYS A 528 -33.52 1.86 -4.40
N GLY A 529 -33.48 1.04 -5.44
CA GLY A 529 -32.26 0.30 -5.75
C GLY A 529 -32.35 -0.71 -6.88
N GLY A 530 -31.33 -1.55 -6.97
CA GLY A 530 -31.13 -2.46 -8.11
C GLY A 530 -30.54 -1.76 -9.34
N ASN A 531 -30.03 -0.53 -9.18
CA ASN A 531 -29.46 0.24 -10.28
C ASN A 531 -28.16 -0.39 -10.74
N ILE A 532 -28.09 -0.89 -11.98
CA ILE A 532 -26.79 -1.27 -12.57
C ILE A 532 -25.87 -0.06 -12.50
N ASN A 533 -24.70 -0.24 -11.88
CA ASN A 533 -23.69 0.79 -11.75
C ASN A 533 -22.40 0.33 -12.44
N PHE A 534 -21.92 1.15 -13.36
CA PHE A 534 -20.67 0.94 -14.08
C PHE A 534 -19.54 1.87 -13.63
N TRP A 535 -19.88 2.85 -12.81
CA TRP A 535 -18.99 3.93 -12.41
C TRP A 535 -18.60 3.83 -10.95
N ARG A 536 -17.41 4.32 -10.63
CA ARG A 536 -16.99 4.62 -9.26
C ARG A 536 -16.34 6.01 -9.26
N PRO A 537 -16.35 6.75 -8.14
CA PRO A 537 -15.61 8.00 -8.04
C PRO A 537 -14.11 7.76 -8.34
N PRO A 538 -13.49 8.42 -9.34
CA PRO A 538 -12.15 8.04 -9.76
C PRO A 538 -11.07 8.24 -8.68
N THR A 539 -10.10 7.32 -8.61
CA THR A 539 -8.90 7.47 -7.76
C THR A 539 -7.90 8.42 -8.39
N ASP A 540 -6.86 8.81 -7.65
CA ASP A 540 -5.77 9.62 -8.22
C ASP A 540 -5.05 8.92 -9.38
N ASN A 541 -4.89 7.59 -9.32
CA ASN A 541 -4.32 6.79 -10.42
C ASN A 541 -5.21 6.82 -11.67
N ASP A 542 -6.54 6.73 -11.51
CA ASP A 542 -7.48 6.85 -12.62
C ASP A 542 -7.32 8.21 -13.34
N TYR A 543 -7.24 9.30 -12.57
CA TYR A 543 -6.97 10.63 -13.13
C TYR A 543 -5.62 10.71 -13.83
N GLY A 544 -4.58 10.08 -13.27
CA GLY A 544 -3.27 9.96 -13.89
C GLY A 544 -3.35 9.29 -15.26
N ALA A 545 -4.04 8.15 -15.34
CA ALA A 545 -4.28 7.43 -16.58
C ALA A 545 -5.33 8.11 -17.49
N LYS A 546 -5.91 9.25 -17.11
CA LYS A 546 -6.95 9.97 -17.86
C LYS A 546 -8.20 9.13 -18.15
N THR A 547 -8.45 8.07 -17.37
CA THR A 547 -9.60 7.19 -17.56
C THR A 547 -10.96 7.84 -17.25
N PRO A 548 -11.10 8.86 -16.38
CA PRO A 548 -12.41 9.48 -16.15
C PRO A 548 -13.03 10.10 -17.40
N ALA A 549 -12.21 10.72 -18.27
CA ALA A 549 -12.68 11.25 -19.54
C ALA A 549 -12.95 10.11 -20.54
N LEU A 550 -12.06 9.12 -20.61
CA LEU A 550 -12.16 8.00 -21.54
C LEU A 550 -13.34 7.06 -21.25
N TYR A 551 -13.63 6.81 -19.97
CA TYR A 551 -14.64 5.83 -19.53
C TYR A 551 -16.01 6.48 -19.32
N LYS A 552 -16.13 7.78 -19.62
CA LYS A 552 -17.34 8.58 -19.37
C LYS A 552 -18.60 7.98 -20.01
N GLU A 553 -18.45 7.26 -21.13
CA GLU A 553 -19.56 6.54 -21.76
C GLU A 553 -20.32 5.63 -20.79
N TRP A 554 -19.64 5.06 -19.80
CA TRP A 554 -20.22 4.18 -18.78
C TRP A 554 -20.91 4.93 -17.64
N LYS A 555 -20.50 6.19 -17.39
CA LYS A 555 -21.17 7.07 -16.44
C LYS A 555 -22.51 7.55 -17.01
N ASP A 556 -22.49 7.93 -18.29
CA ASP A 556 -23.62 8.56 -18.99
C ASP A 556 -24.50 7.52 -19.73
N VAL A 557 -24.21 6.22 -19.58
CA VAL A 557 -24.81 5.15 -20.41
C VAL A 557 -26.33 5.07 -20.33
N PHE A 558 -26.91 5.56 -19.23
CA PHE A 558 -28.36 5.56 -19.00
C PHE A 558 -29.03 6.90 -19.33
N ASP A 559 -28.27 7.92 -19.74
CA ASP A 559 -28.79 9.26 -20.02
C ASP A 559 -29.41 9.39 -21.43
N ASN A 560 -29.15 8.42 -22.34
CA ASN A 560 -29.53 8.51 -23.75
C ASN A 560 -30.28 7.27 -24.26
N ASN A 561 -31.42 7.48 -24.94
CA ASN A 561 -32.13 6.55 -25.86
C ASN A 561 -32.00 5.04 -25.54
N ILE A 562 -32.32 4.66 -24.31
CA ILE A 562 -32.38 3.26 -23.89
C ILE A 562 -33.76 2.68 -24.19
N SER A 563 -33.80 1.50 -24.82
CA SER A 563 -35.01 0.70 -24.91
C SER A 563 -35.06 -0.24 -23.72
N ARG A 564 -36.15 -0.18 -22.96
CA ARG A 564 -36.39 -1.05 -21.80
C ARG A 564 -37.60 -1.92 -22.07
N LEU A 565 -37.43 -3.21 -21.90
CA LEU A 565 -38.51 -4.18 -21.90
C LEU A 565 -38.59 -4.81 -20.52
N THR A 566 -39.75 -4.68 -19.87
CA THR A 566 -40.04 -5.32 -18.59
C THR A 566 -41.16 -6.35 -18.77
N ALA A 567 -40.88 -7.61 -18.40
CA ALA A 567 -41.84 -8.70 -18.45
C ALA A 567 -42.02 -9.30 -17.05
N VAL A 568 -43.27 -9.37 -16.60
CA VAL A 568 -43.64 -9.89 -15.28
C VAL A 568 -44.34 -11.22 -15.45
N LYS A 569 -43.90 -12.24 -14.70
CA LYS A 569 -44.49 -13.58 -14.75
C LYS A 569 -44.41 -14.25 -13.39
N LYS A 570 -45.52 -14.82 -12.93
CA LYS A 570 -45.50 -15.74 -11.78
C LYS A 570 -45.23 -17.17 -12.25
N ASP A 571 -44.24 -17.82 -11.67
CA ASP A 571 -43.97 -19.23 -11.91
C ASP A 571 -45.06 -20.09 -11.24
N LYS A 572 -45.79 -20.88 -12.03
CA LYS A 572 -46.90 -21.70 -11.53
C LYS A 572 -46.45 -22.88 -10.65
N LYS A 573 -45.22 -23.39 -10.85
CA LYS A 573 -44.67 -24.51 -10.09
C LYS A 573 -44.17 -24.05 -8.73
N THR A 574 -43.39 -22.97 -8.71
CA THR A 574 -42.68 -22.50 -7.50
C THR A 574 -43.42 -21.39 -6.75
N GLY A 575 -44.30 -20.65 -7.43
CA GLY A 575 -44.99 -19.49 -6.87
C GLY A 575 -44.15 -18.20 -6.84
N ILE A 576 -42.91 -18.26 -7.30
CA ILE A 576 -41.99 -17.12 -7.39
C ILE A 576 -42.50 -16.11 -8.42
N LEU A 577 -42.47 -14.83 -8.09
CA LEU A 577 -42.66 -13.75 -9.05
C LEU A 577 -41.34 -13.45 -9.76
N LEU A 578 -41.34 -13.48 -11.08
CA LEU A 578 -40.21 -13.14 -11.94
C LEU A 578 -40.49 -11.80 -12.63
N ILE A 579 -39.59 -10.84 -12.46
CA ILE A 579 -39.56 -9.59 -13.23
C ILE A 579 -38.29 -9.62 -14.06
N ASN A 580 -38.42 -9.73 -15.37
CA ASN A 580 -37.31 -9.74 -16.32
C ASN A 580 -37.22 -8.38 -17.00
N CYS A 581 -36.05 -7.78 -16.96
CA CYS A 581 -35.76 -6.49 -17.54
C CYS A 581 -34.64 -6.64 -18.55
N MET A 582 -34.86 -6.17 -19.77
CA MET A 582 -33.83 -6.06 -20.79
C MET A 582 -33.67 -4.60 -21.16
N THR A 583 -32.43 -4.09 -21.07
CA THR A 583 -32.08 -2.74 -21.51
C THR A 583 -31.01 -2.82 -22.60
N THR A 584 -31.26 -2.22 -23.76
CA THR A 584 -30.20 -2.02 -24.76
C THR A 584 -29.39 -0.78 -24.42
N ILE A 585 -28.06 -0.88 -24.48
CA ILE A 585 -27.13 0.21 -24.16
C ILE A 585 -26.10 0.38 -25.28
N LEU A 586 -25.38 1.51 -25.24
CA LEU A 586 -24.28 1.82 -26.17
C LEU A 586 -24.73 1.69 -27.65
N ASN A 587 -25.90 2.23 -27.99
CA ASN A 587 -26.49 2.13 -29.33
C ASN A 587 -26.63 0.69 -29.84
N GLU A 588 -27.16 -0.20 -28.98
CA GLU A 588 -27.36 -1.63 -29.26
C GLU A 588 -26.06 -2.44 -29.41
N HIS A 589 -24.94 -1.91 -28.92
CA HIS A 589 -23.69 -2.66 -28.88
C HIS A 589 -23.69 -3.69 -27.74
N ALA A 590 -24.46 -3.44 -26.69
CA ALA A 590 -24.66 -4.36 -25.57
C ALA A 590 -26.10 -4.38 -25.06
N LYS A 591 -26.42 -5.44 -24.32
CA LYS A 591 -27.68 -5.65 -23.60
C LYS A 591 -27.41 -5.90 -22.12
N LEU A 592 -28.26 -5.35 -21.28
CA LEU A 592 -28.33 -5.64 -19.85
C LEU A 592 -29.58 -6.45 -19.59
N ASN A 593 -29.40 -7.69 -19.15
CA ASN A 593 -30.49 -8.48 -18.63
C ASN A 593 -30.42 -8.46 -17.11
N GLN A 594 -31.52 -8.04 -16.48
CA GLN A 594 -31.68 -8.09 -15.04
C GLN A 594 -32.94 -8.89 -14.72
N GLN A 595 -32.83 -9.85 -13.81
CA GLN A 595 -33.97 -10.65 -13.36
C GLN A 595 -34.11 -10.51 -11.85
N TYR A 596 -35.31 -10.12 -11.41
CA TYR A 596 -35.70 -10.12 -10.00
C TYR A 596 -36.61 -11.31 -9.77
N GLN A 597 -36.28 -12.15 -8.79
CA GLN A 597 -37.10 -13.24 -8.32
C GLN A 597 -37.55 -12.93 -6.90
N ILE A 598 -38.86 -12.89 -6.66
CA ILE A 598 -39.44 -12.57 -5.35
C ILE A 598 -40.22 -13.79 -4.87
N ASN A 599 -39.92 -14.24 -3.66
CA ASN A 599 -40.65 -15.35 -3.03
C ASN A 599 -41.61 -14.87 -1.93
N ASN A 600 -42.35 -15.81 -1.35
CA ASN A 600 -43.36 -15.52 -0.32
C ASN A 600 -42.80 -15.13 1.06
N LEU A 601 -41.47 -15.12 1.23
CA LEU A 601 -40.79 -14.68 2.45
C LEU A 601 -40.24 -13.26 2.35
N GLY A 602 -40.41 -12.60 1.20
CA GLY A 602 -39.83 -11.28 0.95
C GLY A 602 -38.37 -11.32 0.51
N GLU A 603 -37.82 -12.51 0.23
CA GLU A 603 -36.48 -12.60 -0.34
C GLU A 603 -36.50 -12.18 -1.81
N ILE A 604 -35.49 -11.41 -2.21
CA ILE A 604 -35.33 -10.86 -3.56
C ILE A 604 -34.01 -11.36 -4.11
N HIS A 605 -34.07 -12.28 -5.07
CA HIS A 605 -32.89 -12.73 -5.80
C HIS A 605 -32.72 -11.93 -7.08
N ILE A 606 -31.54 -11.33 -7.27
CA ILE A 606 -31.23 -10.45 -8.39
C ILE A 606 -30.12 -11.10 -9.21
N LYS A 607 -30.39 -11.34 -10.49
CA LYS A 607 -29.39 -11.76 -11.49
C LYS A 607 -29.11 -10.62 -12.43
N ASN A 608 -27.84 -10.38 -12.70
CA ASN A 608 -27.38 -9.34 -13.62
C ASN A 608 -26.50 -9.98 -14.70
N GLU A 609 -26.73 -9.58 -15.94
CA GLU A 609 -25.95 -10.03 -17.09
C GLU A 609 -25.70 -8.84 -18.04
N LEU A 610 -24.44 -8.63 -18.38
CA LEU A 610 -24.01 -7.76 -19.48
C LEU A 610 -23.65 -8.67 -20.66
N ILE A 611 -24.37 -8.53 -21.77
CA ILE A 611 -24.12 -9.24 -23.02
C ILE A 611 -23.60 -8.25 -24.06
N VAL A 612 -22.39 -8.48 -24.54
CA VAL A 612 -21.82 -7.77 -25.68
C VAL A 612 -22.34 -8.37 -26.98
N ILE A 613 -22.90 -7.52 -27.84
CA ILE A 613 -23.41 -7.90 -29.17
C ILE A 613 -22.35 -7.60 -30.23
N LYS A 614 -21.77 -6.39 -30.18
CA LYS A 614 -20.76 -5.91 -31.12
C LYS A 614 -19.88 -4.83 -30.47
N GLY A 615 -18.84 -4.42 -31.18
CA GLY A 615 -17.81 -3.50 -30.71
C GLY A 615 -16.60 -4.23 -30.15
N GLN A 616 -15.59 -3.47 -29.74
CA GLN A 616 -14.29 -4.00 -29.32
C GLN A 616 -13.69 -3.18 -28.19
N ASN A 617 -12.80 -3.79 -27.41
CA ASN A 617 -11.95 -3.12 -26.43
C ASN A 617 -10.50 -3.51 -26.70
N PRO A 618 -9.75 -2.70 -27.46
CA PRO A 618 -8.40 -3.06 -27.87
C PRO A 618 -7.39 -2.79 -26.74
N ASP A 619 -6.37 -3.63 -26.64
CA ASP A 619 -5.31 -3.52 -25.63
C ASP A 619 -4.57 -2.17 -25.63
N ASN A 620 -4.48 -1.53 -26.80
CA ASN A 620 -3.82 -0.23 -26.97
C ASN A 620 -4.76 0.96 -26.83
N LEU A 621 -5.99 0.77 -26.31
CA LEU A 621 -7.01 1.81 -26.24
C LEU A 621 -6.52 3.08 -25.55
N LEU A 622 -5.78 2.95 -24.45
CA LEU A 622 -5.29 4.12 -23.71
C LEU A 622 -4.36 4.99 -24.58
N GLN A 623 -3.43 4.35 -25.29
CA GLN A 623 -2.53 5.05 -26.22
C GLN A 623 -3.31 5.64 -27.41
N ALA A 624 -4.22 4.87 -27.99
CA ALA A 624 -5.05 5.33 -29.10
C ALA A 624 -5.92 6.54 -28.71
N ALA A 625 -6.42 6.57 -27.47
CA ALA A 625 -7.15 7.71 -26.93
C ALA A 625 -6.27 8.95 -26.78
N TRP A 626 -5.03 8.81 -26.31
CA TRP A 626 -4.08 9.92 -26.23
C TRP A 626 -3.69 10.46 -27.60
N ASP A 627 -3.60 9.58 -28.60
CA ASP A 627 -3.31 9.97 -29.98
C ASP A 627 -4.55 10.55 -30.72
N GLY A 628 -5.73 10.56 -30.08
CA GLY A 628 -6.99 10.99 -30.70
C GLY A 628 -7.50 10.05 -31.80
N LYS A 629 -7.08 8.78 -31.80
CA LYS A 629 -7.33 7.78 -32.85
C LYS A 629 -8.20 6.61 -32.36
N ILE A 630 -9.35 6.92 -31.75
CA ILE A 630 -10.29 5.88 -31.30
C ILE A 630 -11.14 5.42 -32.49
N ALA A 631 -11.04 4.14 -32.85
CA ALA A 631 -11.84 3.56 -33.93
C ALA A 631 -13.33 3.48 -33.56
N LYS A 632 -14.21 3.63 -34.55
CA LYS A 632 -15.67 3.50 -34.35
C LYS A 632 -16.03 2.12 -33.78
N GLY A 633 -16.96 2.09 -32.83
CA GLY A 633 -17.38 0.85 -32.15
C GLY A 633 -16.38 0.34 -31.11
N THR A 634 -15.40 1.17 -30.72
CA THR A 634 -14.52 0.87 -29.60
C THR A 634 -15.17 1.33 -28.30
N HIS A 635 -15.15 0.45 -27.30
CA HIS A 635 -15.61 0.73 -25.95
C HIS A 635 -14.47 0.55 -24.96
N SER A 636 -14.49 1.38 -23.93
CA SER A 636 -13.52 1.40 -22.86
C SER A 636 -13.69 0.26 -21.85
N ASN A 637 -12.71 0.10 -20.96
CA ASN A 637 -12.91 -0.70 -19.77
C ASN A 637 -13.97 -0.04 -18.88
N ILE A 638 -14.50 -0.80 -17.95
CA ILE A 638 -15.50 -0.35 -16.99
C ILE A 638 -14.85 -0.26 -15.60
N TYR A 639 -15.28 0.66 -14.74
CA TYR A 639 -14.76 0.68 -13.37
C TYR A 639 -15.36 -0.41 -12.50
N ARG A 640 -16.64 -0.73 -12.71
CA ARG A 640 -17.34 -1.77 -11.96
C ARG A 640 -18.49 -2.36 -12.76
N PHE A 641 -19.00 -3.51 -12.31
CA PHE A 641 -20.30 -4.02 -12.71
C PHE A 641 -21.01 -4.54 -11.45
N GLY A 642 -21.99 -3.76 -11.00
CA GLY A 642 -22.67 -3.95 -9.72
C GLY A 642 -24.06 -3.35 -9.70
N ASN A 643 -24.71 -3.41 -8.55
CA ASN A 643 -25.96 -2.69 -8.27
C ASN A 643 -25.79 -1.67 -7.15
N GLN A 644 -26.43 -0.51 -7.27
CA GLN A 644 -26.53 0.50 -6.22
C GLN A 644 -27.94 0.57 -5.62
N PHE A 645 -27.98 0.78 -4.31
CA PHE A 645 -29.17 0.92 -3.46
C PHE A 645 -29.05 2.16 -2.57
N GLU A 646 -30.18 2.77 -2.27
CA GLU A 646 -30.34 3.82 -1.25
C GLU A 646 -31.22 3.26 -0.14
N LEU A 647 -30.64 3.16 1.06
CA LEU A 647 -31.31 2.69 2.27
C LEU A 647 -31.53 3.87 3.22
N LEU A 648 -32.49 3.72 4.13
CA LEU A 648 -32.67 4.66 5.25
C LEU A 648 -31.45 4.66 6.17
N GLY A 649 -31.09 5.82 6.72
CA GLY A 649 -29.89 6.00 7.55
C GLY A 649 -29.84 5.23 8.87
N GLU A 650 -30.97 4.73 9.36
CA GLU A 650 -31.03 4.02 10.65
C GLU A 650 -30.36 2.64 10.62
N TYR A 651 -30.16 2.06 9.43
CA TYR A 651 -29.52 0.76 9.21
C TYR A 651 -27.98 0.86 9.21
N ASP A 652 -27.38 1.44 10.25
CA ASP A 652 -25.93 1.75 10.29
C ASP A 652 -25.03 0.55 10.64
N ASN A 653 -25.55 -0.54 11.19
CA ASN A 653 -24.73 -1.68 11.61
C ASN A 653 -24.40 -2.59 10.43
N ILE A 654 -23.13 -2.98 10.27
CA ILE A 654 -22.66 -3.89 9.23
C ILE A 654 -22.01 -5.12 9.87
N ASP A 655 -22.48 -6.31 9.51
CA ASP A 655 -21.81 -7.58 9.78
C ASP A 655 -21.53 -8.30 8.46
N TYR A 656 -20.35 -8.89 8.27
CA TYR A 656 -20.06 -9.58 7.02
C TYR A 656 -19.06 -10.72 7.15
N TYR A 657 -19.18 -11.69 6.23
CA TYR A 657 -18.21 -12.76 6.04
C TYR A 657 -17.47 -12.58 4.71
N GLY A 658 -16.23 -12.09 4.78
CA GLY A 658 -15.41 -11.75 3.62
C GLY A 658 -14.04 -11.24 4.03
N ARG A 659 -13.32 -10.54 3.15
CA ARG A 659 -11.99 -9.99 3.50
C ARG A 659 -12.09 -8.71 4.34
N GLY A 660 -11.30 -8.62 5.40
CA GLY A 660 -11.34 -7.48 6.31
C GLY A 660 -10.24 -7.47 7.37
N PRO A 661 -10.39 -6.61 8.41
CA PRO A 661 -11.47 -5.62 8.56
C PRO A 661 -11.26 -4.35 7.71
N THR A 662 -10.04 -4.13 7.23
CA THR A 662 -9.66 -2.92 6.49
C THR A 662 -10.13 -2.96 5.03
N GLU A 663 -10.28 -1.78 4.43
CA GLU A 663 -10.51 -1.62 2.99
C GLU A 663 -9.50 -2.43 2.16
N ASN A 664 -10.00 -3.11 1.14
CA ASN A 664 -9.20 -3.94 0.25
C ASN A 664 -9.78 -3.94 -1.17
N GLU A 665 -8.91 -4.15 -2.16
CA GLU A 665 -9.22 -4.13 -3.58
C GLU A 665 -8.76 -5.42 -4.26
N VAL A 666 -9.25 -5.71 -5.47
CA VAL A 666 -8.96 -6.97 -6.17
C VAL A 666 -7.47 -7.22 -6.41
N ASP A 667 -6.69 -6.15 -6.52
CA ASP A 667 -5.22 -6.11 -6.68
C ASP A 667 -4.48 -5.68 -5.39
N ARG A 668 -5.19 -5.50 -4.26
CA ARG A 668 -4.62 -5.12 -2.96
C ARG A 668 -5.43 -5.73 -1.80
N ARG A 669 -5.18 -7.00 -1.48
CA ARG A 669 -6.01 -7.77 -0.52
C ARG A 669 -5.28 -8.88 0.23
N GLN A 670 -3.97 -9.02 0.09
CA GLN A 670 -3.19 -10.07 0.78
C GLN A 670 -3.20 -9.88 2.30
N ALA A 671 -3.26 -8.63 2.78
CA ALA A 671 -3.36 -8.33 4.19
C ALA A 671 -4.77 -8.56 4.76
N ALA A 672 -5.80 -8.58 3.92
CA ALA A 672 -7.19 -8.69 4.35
C ALA A 672 -7.61 -10.16 4.39
N PHE A 673 -7.63 -10.74 5.59
CA PHE A 673 -8.02 -12.14 5.80
C PHE A 673 -9.52 -12.30 5.69
N VAL A 674 -9.95 -13.46 5.20
CA VAL A 674 -11.36 -13.84 5.22
C VAL A 674 -11.78 -14.14 6.67
N GLY A 675 -12.86 -13.53 7.14
CA GLY A 675 -13.37 -13.72 8.48
C GLY A 675 -14.72 -13.05 8.67
N ASN A 676 -15.31 -13.24 9.86
CA ASN A 676 -16.50 -12.50 10.27
C ASN A 676 -16.06 -11.18 10.90
N TYR A 677 -16.60 -10.07 10.39
CA TYR A 677 -16.27 -8.73 10.83
C TYR A 677 -17.54 -7.93 11.06
N SER A 678 -17.47 -7.02 12.04
CA SER A 678 -18.53 -6.09 12.38
C SER A 678 -18.00 -4.66 12.26
N SER A 679 -18.82 -3.73 11.79
CA SER A 679 -18.52 -2.30 11.63
C SER A 679 -19.81 -1.48 11.67
N SER A 680 -19.70 -0.18 11.54
CA SER A 680 -20.80 0.69 11.10
C SER A 680 -20.55 1.27 9.71
N VAL A 681 -21.58 1.79 9.03
CA VAL A 681 -21.46 2.52 7.76
C VAL A 681 -20.55 3.73 7.94
N ASN A 682 -20.68 4.43 9.07
CA ASN A 682 -19.83 5.57 9.43
C ASN A 682 -18.33 5.26 9.45
N ASN A 683 -17.94 4.05 9.83
CA ASN A 683 -16.54 3.63 9.91
C ASN A 683 -16.06 2.81 8.70
N PHE A 684 -16.95 2.52 7.75
CA PHE A 684 -16.65 1.59 6.66
C PHE A 684 -15.74 2.18 5.58
N LEU A 685 -15.83 3.51 5.40
CA LEU A 685 -15.17 4.29 4.37
C LEU A 685 -13.89 4.96 4.90
N ASN A 686 -12.80 4.93 4.12
CA ASN A 686 -11.59 5.68 4.43
C ASN A 686 -11.60 7.08 3.80
N MET A 687 -11.58 8.12 4.64
CA MET A 687 -11.48 9.50 4.17
C MET A 687 -10.02 9.85 3.82
N TYR A 688 -9.76 9.90 2.50
CA TYR A 688 -8.55 10.44 1.89
C TYR A 688 -8.60 11.97 1.83
N SER A 689 -7.44 12.63 1.73
CA SER A 689 -7.34 14.10 1.65
C SER A 689 -8.20 14.66 0.52
N ARG A 690 -8.09 14.09 -0.69
CA ARG A 690 -9.05 14.29 -1.78
C ARG A 690 -10.13 13.20 -1.72
N PRO A 691 -11.43 13.55 -1.75
CA PRO A 691 -12.51 12.56 -1.85
C PRO A 691 -12.36 11.67 -3.09
N GLN A 692 -12.57 10.37 -2.93
CA GLN A 692 -12.50 9.39 -4.01
C GLN A 692 -13.11 8.04 -3.59
N TYR A 693 -13.12 7.09 -4.52
CA TYR A 693 -13.53 5.72 -4.25
C TYR A 693 -12.75 5.09 -3.09
N SER A 694 -13.50 4.55 -2.13
CA SER A 694 -13.01 3.98 -0.88
C SER A 694 -14.10 3.11 -0.23
N GLY A 695 -13.71 2.32 0.77
CA GLY A 695 -14.60 1.52 1.61
C GLY A 695 -14.94 0.13 1.06
N ASN A 696 -14.33 -0.34 -0.02
CA ASN A 696 -14.63 -1.65 -0.60
C ASN A 696 -14.18 -2.82 0.29
N ARG A 697 -14.92 -3.93 0.21
CA ARG A 697 -14.55 -5.25 0.75
C ARG A 697 -14.71 -6.30 -0.33
N THR A 698 -13.68 -7.11 -0.54
CA THR A 698 -13.64 -8.16 -1.56
C THR A 698 -13.88 -9.56 -1.01
N ASP A 699 -14.15 -10.50 -1.92
CA ASP A 699 -14.36 -11.92 -1.62
C ASP A 699 -15.42 -12.17 -0.52
N VAL A 700 -16.50 -11.39 -0.55
CA VAL A 700 -17.58 -11.43 0.43
C VAL A 700 -18.57 -12.52 0.05
N ARG A 701 -18.89 -13.40 1.02
CA ARG A 701 -19.90 -14.45 0.86
C ARG A 701 -21.28 -13.88 1.17
N TRP A 702 -21.38 -13.17 2.29
CA TRP A 702 -22.58 -12.48 2.73
C TRP A 702 -22.23 -11.26 3.57
N PHE A 703 -23.14 -10.29 3.61
CA PHE A 703 -23.13 -9.19 4.56
C PHE A 703 -24.55 -8.87 5.03
N GLU A 704 -24.66 -8.23 6.17
CA GLU A 704 -25.89 -7.79 6.82
C GLU A 704 -25.76 -6.29 7.06
N ILE A 705 -26.86 -5.57 6.85
CA ILE A 705 -26.99 -4.15 7.20
C ILE A 705 -28.28 -3.97 7.98
N THR A 706 -28.14 -3.55 9.25
CA THR A 706 -29.22 -3.59 10.25
C THR A 706 -29.30 -2.32 11.07
N ASP A 707 -30.48 -2.09 11.65
CA ASP A 707 -30.68 -1.09 12.69
C ASP A 707 -30.07 -1.55 14.01
N LYS A 708 -30.21 -0.72 15.05
CA LYS A 708 -29.71 -1.01 16.41
C LYS A 708 -30.35 -2.24 17.05
N ASP A 709 -31.52 -2.68 16.58
CA ASP A 709 -32.28 -3.80 17.13
C ASP A 709 -32.00 -5.11 16.36
N GLY A 710 -31.12 -5.07 15.35
CA GLY A 710 -30.77 -6.21 14.50
C GLY A 710 -31.79 -6.48 13.38
N PHE A 711 -32.67 -5.51 13.08
CA PHE A 711 -33.62 -5.59 11.99
C PHE A 711 -33.05 -4.95 10.72
N GLY A 712 -33.21 -5.60 9.56
CA GLY A 712 -32.68 -5.08 8.31
C GLY A 712 -32.63 -6.12 7.20
N ILE A 713 -31.54 -6.12 6.42
CA ILE A 713 -31.34 -7.08 5.33
C ILE A 713 -30.01 -7.81 5.43
N LYS A 714 -30.03 -9.05 4.96
CA LYS A 714 -28.85 -9.85 4.62
C LYS A 714 -28.73 -9.97 3.11
N VAL A 715 -27.53 -9.81 2.59
CA VAL A 715 -27.20 -10.03 1.18
C VAL A 715 -26.25 -11.22 1.09
N GLU A 716 -26.61 -12.24 0.32
CA GLU A 716 -25.80 -13.44 0.09
C GLU A 716 -25.52 -13.60 -1.41
N GLY A 717 -24.26 -13.73 -1.81
CA GLY A 717 -23.89 -13.90 -3.21
C GLY A 717 -24.05 -15.34 -3.72
N ASP A 718 -24.45 -15.50 -4.98
CA ASP A 718 -24.39 -16.81 -5.67
C ASP A 718 -22.95 -17.32 -5.76
N SER A 719 -22.04 -16.35 -5.92
CA SER A 719 -20.59 -16.48 -5.82
C SER A 719 -20.06 -15.41 -4.85
N LEU A 720 -18.74 -15.31 -4.73
CA LEU A 720 -18.13 -14.19 -4.03
C LEU A 720 -18.52 -12.86 -4.71
N ILE A 721 -18.87 -11.87 -3.89
CA ILE A 721 -19.23 -10.50 -4.29
C ILE A 721 -18.31 -9.51 -3.59
N ASN A 722 -18.39 -8.25 -3.98
CA ASN A 722 -17.76 -7.13 -3.29
C ASN A 722 -18.86 -6.16 -2.83
N PHE A 723 -18.60 -5.38 -1.78
CA PHE A 723 -19.55 -4.34 -1.39
C PHE A 723 -18.88 -3.13 -0.73
N SER A 724 -19.59 -2.02 -0.79
CA SER A 724 -19.27 -0.77 -0.08
C SER A 724 -20.56 -0.10 0.38
N ALA A 725 -20.52 0.51 1.55
CA ALA A 725 -21.63 1.30 2.09
C ALA A 725 -21.09 2.62 2.65
N SER A 726 -21.79 3.73 2.43
CA SER A 726 -21.43 5.02 3.02
C SER A 726 -22.61 5.99 3.07
N HIS A 727 -22.52 7.01 3.92
CA HIS A 727 -23.42 8.18 3.92
C HIS A 727 -23.07 9.21 2.82
N PHE A 728 -22.23 8.84 1.86
CA PHE A 728 -21.86 9.71 0.74
C PHE A 728 -22.33 9.07 -0.56
N SER A 729 -23.05 9.84 -1.37
CA SER A 729 -23.38 9.42 -2.72
C SER A 729 -22.10 9.36 -3.57
N GLN A 730 -22.18 8.62 -4.67
CA GLN A 730 -21.09 8.58 -5.65
C GLN A 730 -20.66 9.99 -6.12
N ASN A 731 -21.61 10.91 -6.29
CA ASN A 731 -21.33 12.28 -6.72
C ASN A 731 -20.63 13.10 -5.63
N ASP A 732 -20.87 12.81 -4.35
CA ASP A 732 -20.15 13.49 -3.26
C ASP A 732 -18.67 13.12 -3.23
N LEU A 733 -18.28 11.98 -3.78
CA LEU A 733 -16.88 11.53 -3.83
C LEU A 733 -16.21 11.78 -5.19
N ASP A 734 -16.98 12.07 -6.23
CA ASP A 734 -16.49 12.25 -7.60
C ASP A 734 -16.02 13.69 -7.84
N SER A 735 -14.77 13.87 -8.28
CA SER A 735 -14.18 15.18 -8.62
C SER A 735 -14.46 15.61 -10.08
N GLY A 736 -15.30 14.87 -10.81
CA GLY A 736 -15.62 15.12 -12.20
C GLY A 736 -14.56 14.60 -13.18
N PRO A 737 -14.62 14.95 -14.47
CA PRO A 737 -13.67 14.46 -15.47
C PRO A 737 -12.26 15.03 -15.31
N ILE A 738 -12.11 16.20 -14.65
CA ILE A 738 -10.83 16.88 -14.43
C ILE A 738 -10.74 17.29 -12.96
N LYS A 739 -9.95 16.56 -12.16
CA LYS A 739 -9.86 16.83 -10.72
C LYS A 739 -9.33 18.22 -10.36
N LYS A 740 -8.49 18.82 -11.21
CA LYS A 740 -7.91 20.17 -11.00
C LYS A 740 -8.98 21.27 -10.96
N ASN A 741 -10.15 21.04 -11.55
CA ASN A 741 -11.27 21.97 -11.50
C ASN A 741 -12.02 21.92 -10.16
N SER A 742 -11.59 21.06 -9.24
CA SER A 742 -12.22 20.87 -7.94
C SER A 742 -11.17 20.99 -6.82
N GLN A 743 -11.39 21.90 -5.88
CA GLN A 743 -10.60 22.01 -4.65
C GLN A 743 -11.45 21.47 -3.50
N ARG A 744 -11.40 20.14 -3.28
CA ARG A 744 -12.31 19.42 -2.37
C ARG A 744 -11.55 18.57 -1.36
N HIS A 745 -11.98 18.63 -0.10
CA HIS A 745 -11.34 17.92 1.00
C HIS A 745 -12.26 16.87 1.61
N GLY A 746 -11.79 15.63 1.75
CA GLY A 746 -12.58 14.52 2.30
C GLY A 746 -13.15 14.82 3.67
N LYS A 747 -12.30 15.32 4.59
CA LYS A 747 -12.73 15.70 5.94
C LYS A 747 -13.77 16.83 5.97
N LEU A 748 -13.96 17.60 4.89
CA LEU A 748 -14.96 18.68 4.83
C LEU A 748 -16.29 18.24 4.22
N LEU A 749 -16.43 17.00 3.75
CA LEU A 749 -17.71 16.49 3.28
C LEU A 749 -18.70 16.35 4.45
N ASN A 750 -19.99 16.55 4.14
CA ASN A 750 -21.10 16.36 5.07
C ASN A 750 -21.82 15.05 4.71
N PRO A 751 -22.01 14.13 5.67
CA PRO A 751 -22.76 12.91 5.43
C PRO A 751 -24.22 13.25 5.10
N ARG A 752 -24.84 12.39 4.29
CA ARG A 752 -26.27 12.43 3.99
C ARG A 752 -27.04 11.57 4.98
N ASP A 753 -28.35 11.83 5.08
CA ASP A 753 -29.25 11.04 5.93
C ASP A 753 -29.38 9.59 5.47
N ASP A 754 -29.18 9.32 4.17
CA ASP A 754 -29.34 7.99 3.59
C ASP A 754 -28.01 7.24 3.44
N ILE A 755 -28.11 5.91 3.36
CA ILE A 755 -26.98 5.02 3.11
C ILE A 755 -26.97 4.63 1.64
N TYR A 756 -25.83 4.84 0.99
CA TYR A 756 -25.56 4.40 -0.39
C TYR A 756 -24.79 3.08 -0.35
N LEU A 757 -25.47 2.00 -0.70
CA LEU A 757 -24.93 0.63 -0.73
C LEU A 757 -24.64 0.22 -2.17
N ASN A 758 -23.43 -0.27 -2.45
CA ASN A 758 -23.08 -0.92 -3.72
C ASN A 758 -22.81 -2.41 -3.48
N VAL A 759 -23.40 -3.26 -4.32
CA VAL A 759 -23.19 -4.71 -4.37
C VAL A 759 -22.61 -5.05 -5.73
N ASP A 760 -21.31 -5.32 -5.77
CA ASP A 760 -20.53 -5.39 -7.01
C ASP A 760 -20.11 -6.85 -7.28
N GLY A 761 -20.48 -7.39 -8.44
CA GLY A 761 -19.94 -8.67 -8.90
C GLY A 761 -18.48 -8.54 -9.36
N PHE A 762 -18.17 -7.42 -10.01
CA PHE A 762 -16.84 -7.15 -10.54
C PHE A 762 -16.44 -5.69 -10.33
N ILE A 763 -15.16 -5.48 -10.03
CA ILE A 763 -14.56 -4.17 -9.87
C ILE A 763 -13.15 -4.15 -10.43
N MET A 764 -12.78 -3.04 -11.06
CA MET A 764 -11.43 -2.80 -11.56
C MET A 764 -10.47 -2.53 -10.40
N GLY A 765 -9.23 -2.99 -10.53
CA GLY A 765 -8.15 -2.71 -9.57
C GLY A 765 -7.77 -1.23 -9.48
N VAL A 766 -6.95 -0.88 -8.49
CA VAL A 766 -6.50 0.50 -8.26
C VAL A 766 -5.11 0.81 -8.82
N GLY A 767 -4.29 -0.21 -9.09
CA GLY A 767 -2.94 -0.03 -9.62
C GLY A 767 -1.96 0.65 -8.65
N CYS A 768 -0.68 0.71 -9.05
CA CYS A 768 0.35 1.38 -8.25
C CYS A 768 1.63 1.78 -8.98
N ILE A 769 1.82 1.48 -10.28
CA ILE A 769 3.11 1.74 -10.94
C ILE A 769 3.46 3.23 -10.83
N ASP A 770 2.52 4.10 -11.22
CA ASP A 770 2.59 5.55 -11.11
C ASP A 770 1.16 6.13 -11.03
N SER A 771 1.06 7.45 -10.84
CA SER A 771 -0.23 8.17 -10.82
C SER A 771 -0.34 9.23 -11.93
N TRP A 772 0.32 9.03 -13.07
CA TRP A 772 0.29 9.97 -14.22
C TRP A 772 0.11 9.31 -15.59
N LYS A 773 0.09 7.98 -15.67
CA LYS A 773 -0.15 7.28 -16.95
C LYS A 773 -0.62 5.84 -16.81
N SER A 774 -0.22 5.13 -15.76
CA SER A 774 -0.32 3.67 -15.72
C SER A 774 -1.70 3.18 -15.30
N LEU A 775 -2.16 2.10 -15.94
CA LEU A 775 -3.34 1.34 -15.53
C LEU A 775 -2.95 0.20 -14.56
N PRO A 776 -3.92 -0.37 -13.82
CA PRO A 776 -3.76 -1.68 -13.21
C PRO A 776 -3.30 -2.74 -14.23
N ARG A 777 -2.70 -3.83 -13.74
CA ARG A 777 -2.30 -4.96 -14.60
C ARG A 777 -3.53 -5.53 -15.31
N LYS A 778 -3.32 -6.11 -16.50
CA LYS A 778 -4.41 -6.55 -17.40
C LYS A 778 -5.42 -7.49 -16.70
N GLU A 779 -4.96 -8.36 -15.82
CA GLU A 779 -5.82 -9.28 -15.05
C GLU A 779 -6.75 -8.59 -14.03
N TYR A 780 -6.48 -7.32 -13.70
CA TYR A 780 -7.28 -6.50 -12.79
C TYR A 780 -8.09 -5.41 -13.52
N LEU A 781 -8.08 -5.41 -14.86
CA LEU A 781 -8.97 -4.58 -15.67
C LEU A 781 -10.32 -5.25 -15.86
N LEU A 782 -11.34 -4.44 -16.15
CA LEU A 782 -12.68 -4.91 -16.47
C LEU A 782 -13.03 -4.55 -17.93
N PRO A 783 -12.52 -5.32 -18.92
CA PRO A 783 -12.72 -5.01 -20.34
C PRO A 783 -14.18 -5.12 -20.77
N TYR A 784 -14.53 -4.50 -21.90
CA TYR A 784 -15.84 -4.67 -22.52
C TYR A 784 -16.02 -6.11 -23.04
N LYS A 785 -16.71 -6.95 -22.27
CA LYS A 785 -17.04 -8.35 -22.57
C LYS A 785 -18.29 -8.80 -21.80
N ASN A 786 -18.67 -10.06 -21.94
CA ASN A 786 -19.79 -10.61 -21.19
C ASN A 786 -19.46 -10.74 -19.69
N TYR A 787 -20.41 -10.38 -18.84
CA TYR A 787 -20.33 -10.57 -17.39
C TYR A 787 -21.66 -11.04 -16.83
N GLN A 788 -21.61 -11.85 -15.77
CA GLN A 788 -22.80 -12.24 -15.03
C GLN A 788 -22.48 -12.39 -13.54
N PHE A 789 -23.42 -11.99 -12.69
CA PHE A 789 -23.39 -12.27 -11.26
C PHE A 789 -24.79 -12.20 -10.67
N GLY A 790 -24.99 -12.83 -9.52
CA GLY A 790 -26.26 -12.83 -8.81
C GLY A 790 -26.09 -12.87 -7.30
N TYR A 791 -27.10 -12.40 -6.59
CA TYR A 791 -27.16 -12.40 -5.13
C TYR A 791 -28.61 -12.34 -4.65
N THR A 792 -28.82 -12.68 -3.38
CA THR A 792 -30.13 -12.65 -2.74
C THR A 792 -30.14 -11.69 -1.57
N ILE A 793 -31.12 -10.79 -1.55
CA ILE A 793 -31.47 -9.93 -0.42
C ILE A 793 -32.53 -10.68 0.41
N LYS A 794 -32.30 -10.82 1.71
CA LYS A 794 -33.20 -11.49 2.64
C LYS A 794 -33.55 -10.56 3.79
N PRO A 795 -34.82 -10.43 4.17
CA PRO A 795 -35.16 -9.75 5.42
C PRO A 795 -34.60 -10.52 6.61
N ILE A 796 -34.06 -9.80 7.60
CA ILE A 796 -33.59 -10.39 8.85
C ILE A 796 -34.16 -9.65 10.06
N LYS A 797 -34.36 -10.42 11.13
CA LYS A 797 -34.83 -9.99 12.44
C LYS A 797 -34.13 -10.88 13.46
N ASN A 798 -33.62 -10.29 14.53
CA ASN A 798 -33.02 -11.02 15.65
C ASN A 798 -34.01 -11.98 16.31
#